data_AF-A0A8T1XCY6-F1
#
_entry.id   AF-A0A8T1XCY6-F1
#
_cell.length_a   1.000
_cell.length_b   1.000
_cell.length_c   1.000
_cell.angle_alpha   90.00
_cell.angle_beta   90.00
_cell.angle_gamma   90.00
#
_symmetry.space_group_name_H-M   'P 1'
#
loop_
_entity.id
_entity.type
_entity.pdbx_description
1 polymer ?
#
loop_
_entity_poly.entity_id
_entity_poly.type
_entity_poly.pdbx_seq_one_letter_code
_entity_poly.pdbx_strand_id
1 'polypeptide(L)'
;MDVSTQQIVSVGASLIPFLEHDDANRALMGANMQRQAVPTLKTDKPLVGTGMERAVAVDSGVTVVAKRSGFIQYVDASRIVIKVDETEMHSEEAGIDIYNLTKYTRSNQNTCINQQPCVNLGEKIKKGDVLADGPSTDLGELALGQNMRVAFMPWNGYNFEDSILVSERVVQEDRFTTIHIQELSCISRDTKLGAEEISSDIPNVGEAALSKLDESGIVYIGAEVTGGDILVGFAYAARSGASVGIDDMVIPKKKANIIHEAEIEVAEIQEQFQSGLVTAGERYNKVIDIWAAANERVAKAMMENLSTESVINKKGEKQKQISFNSIFMMADSGARGSAAQIRQLAGMRGLMAKPDGSIIETPITANFREGLNVLQYFISTHGARKGLADTALKTANSGYLTRRLVDVAQDLVVTKDDCKTHEGILMTPLIEGGDVKEPLRERVLGRVTAENVIIPNTNNILIQRNTLLNEQWCDLLEKNSIDNVKVRSVVNCDTDFGVCAYCYGRDLARGNLVNKGEAIGVIAAQSIGEPGTQLTMRTFHIGGAASRAAAESSIEVKNQGIIHLNNAKFVTNSTGKIVITSRNVELNIIDNFGRTKESYKVPYGAIMAKGNGEKVNSGETVAKWDPHTMPVITEVNGLVRFVDMIDGQSITRQADELTGLSSIVILDTAERMSIGKDLRPALKIIDCDGKDVLISGTDMPAQYFLPGKAIVQLNDGVQISSGDTLARVPQESGGTKDITGGLPRVADLFEARRPKELAILAEISGIISFGKETKGKRRLVITPVDGSDSYEEMIPKWRQLNVFEGERVERGDVVSDGPESPHDILRLRGVQAVTRYIVNEVQEVQDMHIIKND
;
A
#
# COMPACT_ATOMS: atom_id res chain seq x y z
N MET A 1 -26.92 -23.19 -18.54
CA MET A 1 -27.96 -24.21 -18.76
C MET A 1 -29.10 -23.83 -17.83
N ASP A 2 -30.13 -23.19 -18.37
CA ASP A 2 -31.31 -22.80 -17.59
C ASP A 2 -32.13 -24.05 -17.30
N VAL A 3 -32.30 -24.36 -16.01
CA VAL A 3 -33.09 -25.51 -15.55
C VAL A 3 -34.57 -25.17 -15.76
N SER A 4 -35.29 -26.00 -16.51
CA SER A 4 -36.73 -25.83 -16.74
C SER A 4 -37.50 -25.74 -15.42
N THR A 5 -38.48 -24.84 -15.32
CA THR A 5 -39.35 -24.72 -14.13
C THR A 5 -40.20 -25.97 -13.86
N GLN A 6 -40.23 -26.93 -14.79
CA GLN A 6 -40.88 -28.23 -14.63
C GLN A 6 -39.98 -29.30 -14.01
N GLN A 7 -38.67 -29.04 -13.90
CA GLN A 7 -37.71 -30.00 -13.37
C GLN A 7 -37.67 -29.91 -11.84
N ILE A 8 -38.32 -30.88 -11.17
CA ILE A 8 -38.46 -30.94 -9.70
C ILE A 8 -37.13 -31.33 -9.02
N VAL A 9 -36.25 -32.05 -9.73
CA VAL A 9 -34.99 -32.61 -9.20
C VAL A 9 -33.83 -32.32 -10.17
N SER A 10 -32.67 -31.94 -9.63
CA SER A 10 -31.48 -31.63 -10.45
C SER A 10 -31.01 -32.84 -11.28
N VAL A 11 -30.39 -32.59 -12.44
CA VAL A 11 -29.89 -33.64 -13.36
C VAL A 11 -29.00 -34.67 -12.65
N GLY A 12 -28.10 -34.24 -11.75
CA GLY A 12 -27.23 -35.15 -11.00
C GLY A 12 -28.00 -36.05 -10.02
N ALA A 13 -29.06 -35.56 -9.40
CA ALA A 13 -29.90 -36.39 -8.54
C ALA A 13 -30.80 -37.33 -9.36
N SER A 14 -31.22 -36.93 -10.57
CA SER A 14 -31.96 -37.80 -11.50
C SER A 14 -31.15 -38.98 -12.06
N LEU A 15 -29.82 -38.94 -11.94
CA LEU A 15 -28.90 -40.00 -12.35
C LEU A 15 -28.61 -41.02 -11.23
N ILE A 16 -29.25 -40.90 -10.06
CA ILE A 16 -29.07 -41.82 -8.94
C ILE A 16 -30.13 -42.93 -9.05
N PRO A 17 -29.72 -44.21 -9.23
CA PRO A 17 -30.67 -45.33 -9.22
C PRO A 17 -31.39 -45.44 -7.88
N PHE A 18 -32.68 -45.79 -7.91
CA PHE A 18 -33.50 -45.98 -6.70
C PHE A 18 -33.59 -44.75 -5.78
N LEU A 19 -33.53 -43.54 -6.34
CA LEU A 19 -33.61 -42.27 -5.58
C LEU A 19 -34.77 -42.21 -4.57
N GLU A 20 -35.91 -42.83 -4.87
CA GLU A 20 -37.09 -42.90 -3.98
C GLU A 20 -36.84 -43.70 -2.69
N HIS A 21 -35.82 -44.57 -2.68
CA HIS A 21 -35.44 -45.44 -1.56
C HIS A 21 -34.18 -44.96 -0.83
N ASP A 22 -33.54 -43.89 -1.31
CA ASP A 22 -32.37 -43.30 -0.68
C ASP A 22 -32.74 -42.23 0.34
N ASP A 23 -31.94 -42.15 1.41
CA ASP A 23 -31.97 -41.00 2.31
C ASP A 23 -31.56 -39.74 1.53
N ALA A 24 -32.33 -38.66 1.68
CA ALA A 24 -32.08 -37.37 1.05
C ALA A 24 -30.61 -36.89 1.23
N ASN A 25 -30.01 -37.15 2.40
CA ASN A 25 -28.60 -36.79 2.64
C ASN A 25 -27.63 -37.61 1.79
N ARG A 26 -27.90 -38.91 1.59
CA ARG A 26 -27.09 -39.81 0.75
C ARG A 26 -27.26 -39.49 -0.73
N ALA A 27 -28.48 -39.22 -1.17
CA ALA A 27 -28.77 -38.76 -2.53
C ALA A 27 -28.05 -37.43 -2.84
N LEU A 28 -28.05 -36.48 -1.90
CA LEU A 28 -27.32 -35.23 -2.05
C LEU A 28 -25.80 -35.45 -2.16
N MET A 29 -25.23 -36.34 -1.33
CA MET A 29 -23.82 -36.70 -1.42
C MET A 29 -23.48 -37.36 -2.76
N GLY A 30 -24.29 -38.31 -3.23
CA GLY A 30 -24.12 -38.96 -4.53
C GLY A 30 -24.14 -37.97 -5.70
N ALA A 31 -25.09 -37.05 -5.71
CA ALA A 31 -25.19 -36.01 -6.75
C ALA A 31 -24.00 -35.04 -6.73
N ASN A 32 -23.43 -34.77 -5.55
CA ASN A 32 -22.22 -33.96 -5.43
C ASN A 32 -20.97 -34.72 -5.91
N MET A 33 -20.85 -36.01 -5.59
CA MET A 33 -19.76 -36.87 -6.05
C MET A 33 -19.75 -37.00 -7.57
N GLN A 34 -20.92 -37.16 -8.22
CA GLN A 34 -21.01 -37.18 -9.68
C GLN A 34 -20.53 -35.88 -10.33
N ARG A 35 -20.77 -34.72 -9.71
CA ARG A 35 -20.27 -33.41 -10.20
C ARG A 35 -18.76 -33.24 -10.07
N GLN A 36 -18.14 -33.99 -9.16
CA GLN A 36 -16.69 -33.97 -8.92
C GLN A 36 -15.95 -35.09 -9.66
N ALA A 37 -16.68 -35.96 -10.38
CA ALA A 37 -16.10 -37.07 -11.10
C ALA A 37 -15.14 -36.57 -12.19
N VAL A 38 -13.97 -37.18 -12.24
CA VAL A 38 -12.95 -36.89 -13.24
C VAL A 38 -13.04 -37.93 -14.36
N PRO A 39 -12.96 -37.52 -15.64
CA PRO A 39 -12.95 -38.44 -16.76
C PRO A 39 -11.83 -39.49 -16.65
N THR A 40 -12.19 -40.77 -16.60
CA THR A 40 -11.23 -41.88 -16.64
C THR A 40 -10.80 -42.18 -18.07
N LEU A 41 -9.59 -42.71 -18.24
CA LEU A 41 -9.05 -43.09 -19.54
C LEU A 41 -9.89 -44.18 -20.22
N LYS A 42 -10.43 -45.08 -19.40
CA LYS A 42 -11.37 -46.13 -19.78
C LYS A 42 -12.64 -45.89 -18.97
N THR A 43 -13.75 -45.62 -19.65
CA THR A 43 -15.07 -45.42 -19.03
C THR A 43 -16.00 -46.54 -19.50
N ASP A 44 -16.78 -47.07 -18.57
CA ASP A 44 -17.80 -48.07 -18.89
C ASP A 44 -19.16 -47.47 -18.56
N LYS A 45 -20.14 -47.64 -19.46
CA LYS A 45 -21.53 -47.28 -19.13
C LYS A 45 -22.02 -48.03 -17.89
N PRO A 46 -22.85 -47.41 -17.03
CA PRO A 46 -23.28 -48.03 -15.78
C PRO A 46 -24.10 -49.29 -16.03
N LEU A 47 -23.81 -50.38 -15.30
CA LEU A 47 -24.61 -51.62 -15.36
C LEU A 47 -26.05 -51.41 -14.85
N VAL A 48 -26.24 -50.48 -13.92
CA VAL A 48 -27.54 -50.10 -13.36
C VAL A 48 -27.71 -48.60 -13.58
N GLY A 49 -28.50 -48.23 -14.58
CA GLY A 49 -28.81 -46.86 -14.93
C GLY A 49 -30.27 -46.49 -14.69
N THR A 50 -30.55 -45.19 -14.76
CA THR A 50 -31.88 -44.58 -14.60
C THR A 50 -32.63 -44.43 -15.93
N GLY A 51 -31.92 -44.53 -17.06
CA GLY A 51 -32.41 -44.26 -18.41
C GLY A 51 -32.20 -42.80 -18.85
N MET A 52 -31.79 -41.92 -17.94
CA MET A 52 -31.50 -40.51 -18.23
C MET A 52 -30.08 -40.30 -18.78
N GLU A 53 -29.19 -41.27 -18.63
CA GLU A 53 -27.76 -41.17 -18.95
C GLU A 53 -27.52 -40.78 -20.42
N ARG A 54 -28.28 -41.38 -21.34
CA ARG A 54 -28.18 -41.11 -22.78
C ARG A 54 -28.66 -39.70 -23.14
N ALA A 55 -29.79 -39.28 -22.59
CA ALA A 55 -30.33 -37.94 -22.83
C ALA A 55 -29.36 -36.86 -22.33
N VAL A 56 -28.82 -37.03 -21.13
CA VAL A 56 -27.83 -36.12 -20.55
C VAL A 56 -26.55 -36.07 -21.38
N ALA A 57 -26.02 -37.21 -21.80
CA ALA A 57 -24.80 -37.28 -22.61
C ALA A 57 -24.96 -36.61 -24.00
N VAL A 58 -26.10 -36.83 -24.66
CA VAL A 58 -26.42 -36.21 -25.96
C VAL A 58 -26.66 -34.71 -25.83
N ASP A 59 -27.49 -34.29 -24.87
CA ASP A 59 -27.87 -32.89 -24.70
C ASP A 59 -26.74 -32.02 -24.10
N SER A 60 -25.76 -32.64 -23.42
CA SER A 60 -24.58 -31.94 -22.90
C SER A 60 -23.66 -31.37 -23.98
N GLY A 61 -23.78 -31.86 -25.23
CA GLY A 61 -22.88 -31.49 -26.33
C GLY A 61 -21.48 -32.10 -26.25
N VAL A 62 -21.25 -33.01 -25.28
CA VAL A 62 -19.97 -33.72 -25.11
C VAL A 62 -19.80 -34.80 -26.18
N THR A 63 -20.91 -35.42 -26.61
CA THR A 63 -20.95 -36.37 -27.72
C THR A 63 -21.19 -35.64 -29.05
N VAL A 64 -20.68 -36.21 -30.15
CA VAL A 64 -20.94 -35.71 -31.50
C VAL A 64 -22.11 -36.47 -32.08
N VAL A 65 -23.15 -35.76 -32.52
CA VAL A 65 -24.42 -36.34 -32.98
C VAL A 65 -24.64 -36.04 -34.46
N ALA A 66 -25.18 -37.02 -35.20
CA ALA A 66 -25.50 -36.89 -36.61
C ALA A 66 -26.65 -35.89 -36.83
N LYS A 67 -26.39 -34.83 -37.59
CA LYS A 67 -27.41 -33.83 -37.96
C LYS A 67 -28.37 -34.34 -39.03
N ARG A 68 -27.89 -35.21 -39.91
CA ARG A 68 -28.60 -35.77 -41.07
C ARG A 68 -28.34 -37.26 -41.19
N SER A 69 -29.29 -37.97 -41.80
CA SER A 69 -29.20 -39.41 -42.06
C SER A 69 -28.33 -39.68 -43.30
N GLY A 70 -27.60 -40.79 -43.31
CA GLY A 70 -26.73 -41.13 -44.42
C GLY A 70 -25.81 -42.31 -44.15
N PHE A 71 -24.76 -42.43 -44.95
CA PHE A 71 -23.75 -43.48 -44.81
C PHE A 71 -22.37 -42.88 -44.56
N ILE A 72 -21.59 -43.58 -43.74
CA ILE A 72 -20.24 -43.15 -43.40
C ILE A 72 -19.30 -43.38 -44.58
N GLN A 73 -18.81 -42.28 -45.14
CA GLN A 73 -17.86 -42.32 -46.24
C GLN A 73 -16.42 -42.43 -45.74
N TYR A 74 -16.11 -41.80 -44.59
CA TYR A 74 -14.76 -41.78 -44.04
C TYR A 74 -14.79 -41.55 -42.52
N VAL A 75 -13.93 -42.25 -41.79
CA VAL A 75 -13.71 -42.10 -40.35
C VAL A 75 -12.23 -42.17 -40.07
N ASP A 76 -11.70 -41.18 -39.36
CA ASP A 76 -10.41 -41.25 -38.71
C ASP A 76 -10.54 -40.77 -37.25
N ALA A 77 -9.43 -40.73 -36.52
CA ALA A 77 -9.45 -40.27 -35.14
C ALA A 77 -9.90 -38.81 -35.02
N SER A 78 -9.60 -37.95 -35.99
CA SER A 78 -9.82 -36.50 -35.97
C SER A 78 -11.12 -36.03 -36.61
N ARG A 79 -11.74 -36.80 -37.51
CA ARG A 79 -12.94 -36.40 -38.25
C ARG A 79 -13.76 -37.58 -38.75
N ILE A 80 -15.05 -37.32 -38.91
CA ILE A 80 -16.05 -38.24 -39.46
C ILE A 80 -16.73 -37.55 -40.64
N VAL A 81 -16.88 -38.26 -41.76
CA VAL A 81 -17.52 -37.76 -42.98
C VAL A 81 -18.70 -38.64 -43.34
N ILE A 82 -19.88 -38.03 -43.45
CA ILE A 82 -21.14 -38.70 -43.79
C ILE A 82 -21.59 -38.23 -45.17
N LYS A 83 -21.88 -39.20 -46.05
CA LYS A 83 -22.60 -38.95 -47.29
C LYS A 83 -24.09 -39.00 -46.98
N VAL A 84 -24.77 -37.87 -47.16
CA VAL A 84 -26.17 -37.67 -46.77
C VAL A 84 -27.10 -38.37 -47.77
N ASP A 85 -28.21 -38.94 -47.27
CA ASP A 85 -29.24 -39.56 -48.11
C ASP A 85 -29.94 -38.49 -48.98
N GLU A 86 -30.23 -38.83 -50.24
CA GLU A 86 -30.83 -37.89 -51.22
C GLU A 86 -32.18 -37.30 -50.78
N THR A 87 -32.89 -37.96 -49.86
CA THR A 87 -34.17 -37.51 -49.29
C THR A 87 -34.02 -36.31 -48.34
N GLU A 88 -32.83 -36.08 -47.78
CA GLU A 88 -32.54 -34.98 -46.85
C GLU A 88 -31.69 -33.88 -47.51
N MET A 89 -31.54 -33.92 -48.84
CA MET A 89 -30.78 -32.92 -49.62
C MET A 89 -31.70 -31.80 -50.15
N HIS A 90 -31.32 -30.55 -49.89
CA HIS A 90 -31.90 -29.38 -50.54
C HIS A 90 -31.05 -28.94 -51.75
N SER A 91 -31.67 -28.30 -52.74
CA SER A 91 -31.09 -28.03 -54.09
C SER A 91 -29.83 -27.17 -54.14
N GLU A 92 -29.34 -26.64 -53.00
CA GLU A 92 -28.14 -25.81 -52.88
C GLU A 92 -27.09 -26.37 -51.90
N GLU A 93 -27.34 -27.52 -51.26
CA GLU A 93 -26.45 -28.05 -50.20
C GLU A 93 -25.49 -29.13 -50.71
N ALA A 94 -24.25 -29.10 -50.21
CA ALA A 94 -23.30 -30.20 -50.40
C ALA A 94 -23.83 -31.47 -49.69
N GLY A 95 -23.94 -32.59 -50.41
CA GLY A 95 -24.40 -33.88 -49.90
C GLY A 95 -23.40 -34.61 -48.98
N ILE A 96 -22.50 -33.86 -48.34
CA ILE A 96 -21.43 -34.37 -47.46
C ILE A 96 -21.40 -33.53 -46.19
N ASP A 97 -21.55 -34.18 -45.04
CA ASP A 97 -21.36 -33.59 -43.71
C ASP A 97 -20.00 -33.99 -43.13
N ILE A 98 -19.25 -33.02 -42.62
CA ILE A 98 -17.93 -33.23 -41.99
C ILE A 98 -18.02 -32.84 -40.51
N TYR A 99 -17.65 -33.75 -39.64
CA TYR A 99 -17.60 -33.56 -38.19
C TYR A 99 -16.15 -33.65 -37.72
N ASN A 100 -15.61 -32.56 -37.17
CA ASN A 100 -14.27 -32.55 -36.59
C ASN A 100 -14.34 -32.89 -35.10
N LEU A 101 -13.51 -33.83 -34.66
CA LEU A 101 -13.43 -34.32 -33.29
C LEU A 101 -12.37 -33.54 -32.50
N THR A 102 -12.68 -33.27 -31.24
CA THR A 102 -11.79 -32.58 -30.32
C THR A 102 -10.77 -33.56 -29.73
N LYS A 103 -9.48 -33.26 -29.83
CA LYS A 103 -8.38 -34.13 -29.38
C LYS A 103 -7.50 -33.41 -28.37
N TYR A 104 -7.21 -34.10 -27.26
CA TYR A 104 -6.26 -33.71 -26.23
C TYR A 104 -6.33 -32.23 -25.82
N THR A 105 -7.54 -31.68 -25.73
CA THR A 105 -7.75 -30.27 -25.43
C THR A 105 -7.94 -30.09 -23.92
N ARG A 106 -7.27 -29.11 -23.32
CA ARG A 106 -7.38 -28.82 -21.89
C ARG A 106 -8.77 -28.25 -21.55
N SER A 107 -9.42 -28.81 -20.54
CA SER A 107 -10.65 -28.26 -19.96
C SER A 107 -10.34 -27.19 -18.91
N ASN A 108 -11.36 -26.42 -18.51
CA ASN A 108 -11.27 -25.44 -17.42
C ASN A 108 -10.90 -26.06 -16.06
N GLN A 109 -11.05 -27.38 -15.88
CA GLN A 109 -10.69 -28.11 -14.67
C GLN A 109 -9.35 -28.86 -14.79
N ASN A 110 -8.51 -28.49 -15.78
CA ASN A 110 -7.23 -29.15 -16.09
C ASN A 110 -7.36 -30.63 -16.46
N THR A 111 -8.54 -31.09 -16.89
CA THR A 111 -8.74 -32.44 -17.42
C THR A 111 -8.59 -32.45 -18.93
N CYS A 112 -8.39 -33.64 -19.51
CA CYS A 112 -8.24 -33.82 -20.94
C CYS A 112 -9.59 -34.09 -21.63
N ILE A 113 -9.96 -33.23 -22.60
CA ILE A 113 -11.09 -33.45 -23.50
C ILE A 113 -10.58 -34.19 -24.74
N ASN A 114 -11.02 -35.43 -24.90
CA ASN A 114 -10.67 -36.28 -26.04
C ASN A 114 -11.93 -37.00 -26.52
N GLN A 115 -12.33 -36.75 -27.76
CA GLN A 115 -13.47 -37.41 -28.40
C GLN A 115 -13.01 -38.60 -29.23
N GLN A 116 -13.71 -39.73 -29.17
CA GLN A 116 -13.38 -40.95 -29.91
C GLN A 116 -14.52 -41.34 -30.86
N PRO A 117 -14.23 -41.66 -32.14
CA PRO A 117 -15.27 -42.10 -33.06
C PRO A 117 -15.82 -43.48 -32.65
N CYS A 118 -17.14 -43.63 -32.66
CA CYS A 118 -17.84 -44.87 -32.24
C CYS A 118 -18.40 -45.66 -33.42
N VAL A 119 -18.16 -45.17 -34.64
CA VAL A 119 -18.83 -45.61 -35.86
C VAL A 119 -17.82 -46.12 -36.88
N ASN A 120 -18.24 -47.07 -37.74
CA ASN A 120 -17.35 -47.76 -38.68
C ASN A 120 -17.60 -47.36 -40.14
N LEU A 121 -16.56 -47.40 -40.98
CA LEU A 121 -16.69 -47.05 -42.39
C LEU A 121 -17.77 -47.91 -43.10
N GLY A 122 -18.68 -47.25 -43.82
CA GLY A 122 -19.80 -47.89 -44.52
C GLY A 122 -21.07 -48.11 -43.67
N GLU A 123 -21.07 -47.76 -42.39
CA GLU A 123 -22.24 -47.87 -41.51
C GLU A 123 -23.35 -46.89 -41.90
N LYS A 124 -24.62 -47.31 -41.75
CA LYS A 124 -25.79 -46.46 -42.01
C LYS A 124 -26.23 -45.77 -40.73
N ILE A 125 -26.35 -44.45 -40.77
CA ILE A 125 -26.66 -43.60 -39.62
C ILE A 125 -27.98 -42.87 -39.84
N LYS A 126 -28.79 -42.73 -38.78
CA LYS A 126 -29.97 -41.86 -38.76
C LYS A 126 -29.66 -40.54 -38.06
N LYS A 127 -30.42 -39.50 -38.43
CA LYS A 127 -30.41 -38.23 -37.69
C LYS A 127 -30.64 -38.48 -36.19
N GLY A 128 -29.74 -37.95 -35.36
CA GLY A 128 -29.79 -38.10 -33.90
C GLY A 128 -28.91 -39.24 -33.34
N ASP A 129 -28.27 -40.05 -34.18
CA ASP A 129 -27.34 -41.08 -33.72
C ASP A 129 -25.99 -40.48 -33.29
N VAL A 130 -25.35 -41.12 -32.30
CA VAL A 130 -24.04 -40.68 -31.77
C VAL A 130 -22.92 -41.19 -32.68
N LEU A 131 -22.11 -40.25 -33.15
CA LEU A 131 -20.97 -40.46 -34.04
C LEU A 131 -19.66 -40.64 -33.28
N ALA A 132 -19.49 -39.89 -32.19
CA ALA A 132 -18.29 -39.95 -31.36
C ALA A 132 -18.64 -39.68 -29.89
N ASP A 133 -18.01 -40.46 -29.01
CA ASP A 133 -18.05 -40.29 -27.57
C ASP A 133 -17.07 -39.19 -27.14
N GLY A 134 -17.39 -38.49 -26.06
CA GLY A 134 -16.48 -37.60 -25.36
C GLY A 134 -15.80 -38.27 -24.15
N PRO A 135 -15.12 -37.49 -23.30
CA PRO A 135 -14.24 -38.02 -22.25
C PRO A 135 -14.96 -38.79 -21.11
N SER A 136 -16.28 -38.71 -20.99
CA SER A 136 -17.04 -39.40 -19.94
C SER A 136 -18.32 -40.03 -20.48
N THR A 137 -18.22 -40.62 -21.67
CA THR A 137 -19.34 -41.27 -22.34
C THR A 137 -18.91 -42.56 -23.00
N ASP A 138 -19.80 -43.55 -23.03
CA ASP A 138 -19.61 -44.84 -23.65
C ASP A 138 -20.85 -45.19 -24.48
N LEU A 139 -20.70 -45.26 -25.80
CA LEU A 139 -21.76 -45.48 -26.79
C LEU A 139 -22.94 -44.50 -26.65
N GLY A 140 -22.64 -43.23 -26.36
CA GLY A 140 -23.64 -42.18 -26.18
C GLY A 140 -24.34 -42.16 -24.82
N GLU A 141 -23.92 -43.00 -23.86
CA GLU A 141 -24.39 -42.95 -22.47
C GLU A 141 -23.36 -42.29 -21.56
N LEU A 142 -23.82 -41.56 -20.54
CA LEU A 142 -22.92 -40.96 -19.54
C LEU A 142 -22.21 -42.06 -18.73
N ALA A 143 -20.88 -42.05 -18.77
CA ALA A 143 -20.01 -43.04 -18.16
C ALA A 143 -18.94 -42.32 -17.31
N LEU A 144 -19.23 -42.12 -16.03
CA LEU A 144 -18.35 -41.38 -15.11
C LEU A 144 -17.21 -42.22 -14.49
N GLY A 145 -17.21 -43.53 -14.72
CA GLY A 145 -16.23 -44.45 -14.11
C GLY A 145 -16.25 -45.83 -14.75
N GLN A 146 -15.81 -46.85 -14.00
CA GLN A 146 -15.75 -48.24 -14.47
C GLN A 146 -16.56 -49.19 -13.61
N ASN A 147 -17.07 -50.25 -14.25
CA ASN A 147 -17.78 -51.32 -13.55
C ASN A 147 -16.77 -52.27 -12.90
N MET A 148 -16.77 -52.34 -11.57
CA MET A 148 -15.83 -53.18 -10.81
C MET A 148 -16.53 -54.13 -9.85
N ARG A 149 -15.91 -55.29 -9.65
CA ARG A 149 -16.22 -56.17 -8.51
C ARG A 149 -15.35 -55.76 -7.34
N VAL A 150 -15.99 -55.37 -6.24
CA VAL A 150 -15.32 -55.00 -5.01
C VAL A 150 -15.76 -55.94 -3.89
N ALA A 151 -14.86 -56.21 -2.94
CA ALA A 151 -15.22 -56.90 -1.71
C ALA A 151 -15.64 -55.86 -0.68
N PHE A 152 -16.88 -55.96 -0.22
CA PHE A 152 -17.40 -55.13 0.86
C PHE A 152 -17.16 -55.84 2.19
N MET A 153 -16.42 -55.21 3.09
CA MET A 153 -16.15 -55.74 4.42
C MET A 153 -16.95 -54.97 5.48
N PRO A 154 -18.02 -55.56 6.02
CA PRO A 154 -18.81 -54.93 7.07
C PRO A 154 -18.06 -55.02 8.41
N TRP A 155 -18.03 -53.91 9.16
CA TRP A 155 -17.51 -53.91 10.52
C TRP A 155 -18.51 -54.59 11.47
N ASN A 156 -18.10 -55.66 12.16
CA ASN A 156 -18.92 -56.42 13.11
C ASN A 156 -20.30 -56.89 12.56
N GLY A 157 -20.40 -57.13 11.24
CA GLY A 157 -21.66 -57.56 10.61
C GLY A 157 -22.73 -56.46 10.50
N TYR A 158 -22.36 -55.22 10.80
CA TYR A 158 -23.20 -54.05 10.63
C TYR A 158 -22.97 -53.39 9.26
N ASN A 159 -24.06 -52.97 8.60
CA ASN A 159 -24.05 -52.38 7.26
C ASN A 159 -23.75 -50.86 7.26
N PHE A 160 -23.13 -50.32 8.32
CA PHE A 160 -22.99 -48.87 8.54
C PHE A 160 -21.55 -48.35 8.57
N GLU A 161 -20.54 -49.22 8.38
CA GLU A 161 -19.14 -48.80 8.25
C GLU A 161 -18.50 -49.47 7.03
N ASP A 162 -18.12 -48.63 6.06
CA ASP A 162 -17.85 -49.01 4.68
C ASP A 162 -16.35 -49.16 4.43
N SER A 163 -15.84 -50.39 4.47
CA SER A 163 -14.52 -50.68 3.91
C SER A 163 -14.68 -51.44 2.59
N ILE A 164 -14.26 -50.80 1.50
CA ILE A 164 -14.21 -51.38 0.16
C ILE A 164 -12.78 -51.87 -0.08
N LEU A 165 -12.60 -53.17 -0.24
CA LEU A 165 -11.32 -53.70 -0.68
C LEU A 165 -11.26 -53.69 -2.20
N VAL A 166 -10.26 -52.97 -2.69
CA VAL A 166 -9.92 -52.87 -4.10
C VAL A 166 -8.58 -53.55 -4.32
N SER A 167 -8.49 -54.38 -5.37
CA SER A 167 -7.24 -55.04 -5.72
C SER A 167 -6.24 -54.02 -6.27
N GLU A 168 -4.95 -54.17 -5.92
CA GLU A 168 -3.86 -53.39 -6.49
C GLU A 168 -3.78 -53.50 -8.03
N ARG A 169 -4.31 -54.58 -8.62
CA ARG A 169 -4.42 -54.75 -10.08
C ARG A 169 -5.22 -53.63 -10.75
N VAL A 170 -6.12 -52.96 -10.03
CA VAL A 170 -6.88 -51.82 -10.55
C VAL A 170 -5.96 -50.67 -10.96
N VAL A 171 -4.85 -50.48 -10.23
CA VAL A 171 -3.82 -49.50 -10.58
C VAL A 171 -2.98 -50.01 -11.76
N GLN A 172 -2.58 -51.28 -11.75
CA GLN A 172 -1.76 -51.89 -12.81
C GLN A 172 -2.44 -51.93 -14.19
N GLU A 173 -3.77 -52.00 -14.21
CA GLU A 173 -4.57 -52.10 -15.45
C GLU A 173 -5.11 -50.73 -15.93
N ASP A 174 -4.67 -49.63 -15.30
CA ASP A 174 -5.08 -48.25 -15.57
C ASP A 174 -6.59 -48.02 -15.50
N ARG A 175 -7.29 -48.72 -14.59
CA ARG A 175 -8.76 -48.69 -14.52
C ARG A 175 -9.32 -47.38 -14.00
N PHE A 176 -8.59 -46.71 -13.10
CA PHE A 176 -8.94 -45.39 -12.56
C PHE A 176 -7.94 -44.30 -12.96
N THR A 177 -7.18 -44.52 -14.04
CA THR A 177 -6.21 -43.54 -14.53
C THR A 177 -6.94 -42.41 -15.25
N THR A 178 -6.58 -41.17 -14.95
CA THR A 178 -7.14 -39.95 -15.56
C THR A 178 -6.02 -39.13 -16.20
N ILE A 179 -6.32 -38.41 -17.28
CA ILE A 179 -5.35 -37.51 -17.92
C ILE A 179 -5.64 -36.07 -17.49
N HIS A 180 -4.65 -35.46 -16.84
CA HIS A 180 -4.66 -34.04 -16.49
C HIS A 180 -3.64 -33.28 -17.33
N ILE A 181 -4.04 -32.14 -17.86
CA ILE A 181 -3.17 -31.24 -18.62
C ILE A 181 -2.91 -30.02 -17.76
N GLN A 182 -1.67 -29.88 -17.31
CA GLN A 182 -1.20 -28.72 -16.56
C GLN A 182 -0.16 -27.97 -17.38
N GLU A 183 -0.37 -26.67 -17.53
CA GLU A 183 0.59 -25.77 -18.16
C GLU A 183 1.29 -24.98 -17.06
N LEU A 184 2.62 -25.10 -17.01
CA LEU A 184 3.46 -24.37 -16.09
C LEU A 184 4.36 -23.44 -16.90
N SER A 185 4.26 -22.14 -16.65
CA SER A 185 5.15 -21.15 -17.24
C SER A 185 6.21 -20.74 -16.23
N CYS A 186 7.48 -20.81 -16.63
CA CYS A 186 8.60 -20.29 -15.85
C CYS A 186 9.12 -19.03 -16.56
N ILE A 187 9.25 -17.94 -15.84
CA ILE A 187 9.79 -16.69 -16.36
C ILE A 187 11.29 -16.68 -16.02
N SER A 188 12.14 -16.85 -17.03
CA SER A 188 13.57 -16.55 -16.89
C SER A 188 13.71 -15.04 -16.74
N ARG A 189 14.33 -14.59 -15.64
CA ARG A 189 14.56 -13.17 -15.40
C ARG A 189 15.90 -12.77 -15.98
N ASP A 190 15.91 -11.68 -16.74
CA ASP A 190 17.16 -11.03 -17.11
C ASP A 190 17.73 -10.30 -15.90
N THR A 191 18.86 -10.78 -15.38
CA THR A 191 19.61 -10.09 -14.33
C THR A 191 20.62 -9.13 -14.96
N LYS A 192 21.19 -8.22 -14.16
CA LYS A 192 22.31 -7.35 -14.60
C LYS A 192 23.53 -8.13 -15.12
N LEU A 193 23.61 -9.43 -14.84
CA LEU A 193 24.73 -10.31 -15.20
C LEU A 193 24.40 -11.24 -16.39
N GLY A 194 23.17 -11.23 -16.90
CA GLY A 194 22.72 -12.06 -18.02
C GLY A 194 21.36 -12.73 -17.76
N ALA A 195 20.86 -13.42 -18.79
CA ALA A 195 19.64 -14.22 -18.74
C ALA A 195 19.85 -15.47 -17.86
N GLU A 196 18.86 -15.83 -17.05
CA GLU A 196 18.89 -17.09 -16.30
C GLU A 196 18.79 -18.29 -17.26
N GLU A 197 19.82 -19.15 -17.27
CA GLU A 197 19.83 -20.40 -18.05
C GLU A 197 19.34 -21.58 -17.21
N ILE A 198 18.55 -22.43 -17.85
CA ILE A 198 18.04 -23.70 -17.29
C ILE A 198 18.97 -24.83 -17.76
N SER A 199 19.30 -25.78 -16.89
CA SER A 199 20.18 -26.90 -17.22
C SER A 199 19.87 -28.15 -16.40
N SER A 200 20.12 -29.33 -16.96
CA SER A 200 19.99 -30.62 -16.28
C SER A 200 21.15 -30.96 -15.35
N ASP A 201 22.25 -30.20 -15.41
CA ASP A 201 23.42 -30.41 -14.55
C ASP A 201 23.29 -29.61 -13.24
N ILE A 202 22.49 -30.15 -12.31
CA ILE A 202 22.24 -29.54 -10.99
C ILE A 202 23.23 -30.10 -9.96
N PRO A 203 24.13 -29.28 -9.39
CA PRO A 203 25.09 -29.76 -8.40
C PRO A 203 24.41 -30.20 -7.11
N ASN A 204 24.99 -31.20 -6.44
CA ASN A 204 24.49 -31.83 -5.21
C ASN A 204 23.16 -32.61 -5.34
N VAL A 205 22.71 -32.89 -6.55
CA VAL A 205 21.60 -33.81 -6.82
C VAL A 205 22.15 -35.12 -7.36
N GLY A 206 21.68 -36.27 -6.85
CA GLY A 206 22.12 -37.58 -7.33
C GLY A 206 21.62 -37.88 -8.75
N GLU A 207 22.39 -38.62 -9.55
CA GLU A 207 22.05 -38.96 -10.96
C GLU A 207 20.65 -39.55 -11.12
N ALA A 208 20.16 -40.30 -10.13
CA ALA A 208 18.81 -40.87 -10.14
C ALA A 208 17.70 -39.80 -10.24
N ALA A 209 17.86 -38.66 -9.56
CA ALA A 209 16.88 -37.58 -9.57
C ALA A 209 17.00 -36.70 -10.84
N LEU A 210 18.17 -36.67 -11.48
CA LEU A 210 18.40 -35.96 -12.75
C LEU A 210 18.04 -36.80 -13.97
N SER A 211 17.90 -38.12 -13.81
CA SER A 211 17.58 -39.07 -14.90
C SER A 211 16.29 -38.75 -15.66
N LYS A 212 15.41 -37.93 -15.07
CA LYS A 212 14.12 -37.52 -15.62
C LYS A 212 14.18 -36.22 -16.41
N LEU A 213 15.31 -35.50 -16.40
CA LEU A 213 15.51 -34.24 -17.12
C LEU A 213 16.15 -34.47 -18.49
N ASP A 214 15.79 -33.64 -19.45
CA ASP A 214 16.39 -33.56 -20.78
C ASP A 214 17.64 -32.64 -20.80
N GLU A 215 18.25 -32.47 -21.97
CA GLU A 215 19.43 -31.60 -22.14
C GLU A 215 19.17 -30.13 -21.78
N SER A 216 17.90 -29.69 -21.80
CA SER A 216 17.48 -28.32 -21.47
C SER A 216 17.19 -28.13 -19.99
N GLY A 217 17.31 -29.18 -19.16
CA GLY A 217 17.01 -29.12 -17.73
C GLY A 217 15.52 -29.09 -17.40
N ILE A 218 14.69 -29.56 -18.34
CA ILE A 218 13.24 -29.73 -18.20
C ILE A 218 12.92 -31.22 -18.21
N VAL A 219 11.86 -31.65 -17.53
CA VAL A 219 11.45 -33.07 -17.57
C VAL A 219 11.12 -33.51 -19.00
N TYR A 220 11.71 -34.63 -19.45
CA TYR A 220 11.48 -35.14 -20.79
C TYR A 220 10.05 -35.69 -20.97
N ILE A 221 9.54 -35.62 -22.20
CA ILE A 221 8.21 -36.11 -22.54
C ILE A 221 8.15 -37.63 -22.37
N GLY A 222 7.31 -38.10 -21.43
CA GLY A 222 7.14 -39.52 -21.10
C GLY A 222 7.79 -39.97 -19.79
N ALA A 223 8.43 -39.07 -19.03
CA ALA A 223 8.97 -39.38 -17.72
C ALA A 223 7.87 -39.59 -16.66
N GLU A 224 8.01 -40.62 -15.83
CA GLU A 224 7.14 -40.84 -14.66
C GLU A 224 7.65 -40.01 -13.47
N VAL A 225 6.88 -39.00 -13.04
CA VAL A 225 7.23 -38.08 -11.95
C VAL A 225 6.44 -38.35 -10.68
N THR A 226 7.09 -38.18 -9.54
CA THR A 226 6.52 -38.30 -8.19
C THR A 226 6.66 -36.99 -7.41
N GLY A 227 5.91 -36.83 -6.32
CA GLY A 227 6.00 -35.62 -5.48
C GLY A 227 7.40 -35.45 -4.90
N GLY A 228 8.08 -34.36 -5.27
CA GLY A 228 9.45 -34.04 -4.86
C GLY A 228 10.49 -34.13 -5.99
N ASP A 229 10.11 -34.60 -7.18
CA ASP A 229 10.99 -34.60 -8.35
C ASP A 229 11.19 -33.18 -8.91
N ILE A 230 12.40 -32.93 -9.43
CA ILE A 230 12.77 -31.63 -10.00
C ILE A 230 12.18 -31.53 -11.40
N LEU A 231 11.35 -30.52 -11.63
CA LEU A 231 10.73 -30.27 -12.94
C LEU A 231 11.55 -29.33 -13.84
N VAL A 232 12.29 -28.40 -13.22
CA VAL A 232 13.14 -27.39 -13.87
C VAL A 232 14.37 -27.13 -12.99
N GLY A 233 15.57 -27.22 -13.56
CA GLY A 233 16.84 -27.02 -12.83
C GLY A 233 17.44 -25.62 -12.94
N PHE A 234 17.63 -24.94 -11.81
CA PHE A 234 18.42 -23.69 -11.74
C PHE A 234 19.89 -24.00 -11.40
N ALA A 235 20.78 -23.96 -12.39
CA ALA A 235 22.17 -24.42 -12.23
C ALA A 235 23.08 -23.41 -11.51
N TYR A 236 23.02 -22.12 -11.86
CA TYR A 236 23.99 -21.13 -11.36
C TYR A 236 23.77 -20.75 -9.90
N ALA A 237 22.54 -20.75 -9.40
CA ALA A 237 22.26 -20.49 -7.99
C ALA A 237 22.90 -21.57 -7.09
N ALA A 238 22.77 -22.84 -7.46
CA ALA A 238 23.38 -23.95 -6.72
C ALA A 238 24.91 -23.98 -6.89
N ARG A 239 25.44 -23.71 -8.09
CA ARG A 239 26.90 -23.60 -8.34
C ARG A 239 27.55 -22.42 -7.62
N SER A 240 26.80 -21.35 -7.33
CA SER A 240 27.33 -20.20 -6.59
C SER A 240 27.85 -20.58 -5.20
N GLY A 241 27.34 -21.66 -4.61
CA GLY A 241 27.71 -22.12 -3.27
C GLY A 241 27.41 -21.08 -2.19
N ALA A 242 26.56 -20.09 -2.46
CA ALA A 242 26.20 -19.06 -1.51
C ALA A 242 25.59 -19.70 -0.26
N SER A 243 26.26 -19.48 0.87
CA SER A 243 25.98 -20.10 2.17
C SER A 243 25.92 -19.01 3.23
N VAL A 244 25.20 -19.24 4.32
CA VAL A 244 25.16 -18.32 5.46
C VAL A 244 25.86 -18.97 6.65
N GLY A 245 27.03 -18.45 7.00
CA GLY A 245 27.81 -18.83 8.17
C GLY A 245 27.85 -17.77 9.25
N ILE A 246 28.42 -18.12 10.41
CA ILE A 246 28.62 -17.19 11.53
C ILE A 246 29.64 -16.09 11.20
N ASP A 247 30.64 -16.41 10.36
CA ASP A 247 31.69 -15.47 9.98
C ASP A 247 31.23 -14.46 8.93
N ASP A 248 30.17 -14.78 8.18
CA ASP A 248 29.56 -13.84 7.23
C ASP A 248 28.93 -12.63 7.94
N MET A 249 28.55 -12.77 9.21
CA MET A 249 27.94 -11.72 10.02
C MET A 249 28.99 -10.77 10.61
N VAL A 250 29.72 -10.03 9.78
CA VAL A 250 30.88 -9.22 10.21
C VAL A 250 30.47 -7.99 11.04
N ILE A 251 30.92 -7.93 12.30
CA ILE A 251 30.64 -6.81 13.21
C ILE A 251 31.62 -5.65 12.93
N PRO A 252 31.15 -4.40 12.76
CA PRO A 252 32.05 -3.28 12.52
C PRO A 252 32.87 -2.93 13.77
N LYS A 253 34.19 -2.82 13.62
CA LYS A 253 35.10 -2.46 14.73
C LYS A 253 34.78 -1.10 15.36
N LYS A 254 34.22 -0.18 14.58
CA LYS A 254 33.80 1.15 15.05
C LYS A 254 32.60 1.12 16.00
N LYS A 255 31.87 0.01 16.09
CA LYS A 255 30.65 -0.14 16.91
C LYS A 255 30.88 0.28 18.36
N ALA A 256 31.95 -0.21 19.00
CA ALA A 256 32.24 0.08 20.40
C ALA A 256 32.41 1.58 20.65
N ASN A 257 33.08 2.28 19.73
CA ASN A 257 33.29 3.73 19.84
C ASN A 257 31.95 4.49 19.69
N ILE A 258 31.11 4.11 18.72
CA ILE A 258 29.81 4.77 18.49
C ILE A 258 28.89 4.59 19.71
N ILE A 259 28.89 3.40 20.32
CA ILE A 259 28.10 3.14 21.52
C ILE A 259 28.62 3.98 22.69
N HIS A 260 29.95 4.05 22.87
CA HIS A 260 30.55 4.85 23.93
C HIS A 260 30.26 6.34 23.79
N GLU A 261 30.33 6.89 22.56
CA GLU A 261 29.92 8.27 22.27
C GLU A 261 28.46 8.52 22.66
N ALA A 262 27.54 7.62 22.27
CA ALA A 262 26.13 7.74 22.61
C ALA A 262 25.87 7.62 24.13
N GLU A 263 26.61 6.76 24.84
CA GLU A 263 26.53 6.65 26.30
C GLU A 263 26.98 7.94 27.01
N ILE A 264 28.01 8.60 26.50
CA ILE A 264 28.47 9.91 27.01
C ILE A 264 27.40 10.98 26.75
N GLU A 265 26.84 11.05 25.53
CA GLU A 265 25.76 11.99 25.19
C GLU A 265 24.56 11.79 26.13
N VAL A 266 24.16 10.54 26.39
CA VAL A 266 23.06 10.22 27.33
C VAL A 266 23.41 10.62 28.77
N ALA A 267 24.65 10.42 29.21
CA ALA A 267 25.10 10.83 30.54
C ALA A 267 25.05 12.35 30.72
N GLU A 268 25.44 13.11 29.68
CA GLU A 268 25.34 14.58 29.69
C GLU A 268 23.89 15.05 29.79
N ILE A 269 22.96 14.45 29.03
CA ILE A 269 21.52 14.75 29.15
C ILE A 269 20.97 14.38 30.54
N GLN A 270 21.47 13.29 31.13
CA GLN A 270 21.09 12.90 32.49
C GLN A 270 21.61 13.91 33.53
N GLU A 271 22.82 14.46 33.35
CA GLU A 271 23.36 15.53 34.19
C GLU A 271 22.56 16.82 34.02
N GLN A 272 22.19 17.19 32.78
CA GLN A 272 21.32 18.34 32.51
C GLN A 272 19.94 18.20 33.17
N PHE A 273 19.41 16.98 33.23
CA PHE A 273 18.19 16.70 33.99
C PHE A 273 18.41 16.86 35.50
N GLN A 274 19.52 16.33 36.04
CA GLN A 274 19.88 16.50 37.46
C GLN A 274 20.19 17.95 37.84
N SER A 275 20.54 18.81 36.87
CA SER A 275 20.75 20.25 37.07
C SER A 275 19.51 21.10 36.74
N GLY A 276 18.41 20.49 36.28
CA GLY A 276 17.12 21.16 36.06
C GLY A 276 17.02 21.97 34.77
N LEU A 277 17.92 21.72 33.81
CA LEU A 277 17.90 22.36 32.50
C LEU A 277 16.85 21.73 31.56
N VAL A 278 16.45 20.49 31.83
CA VAL A 278 15.59 19.66 30.96
C VAL A 278 14.53 18.97 31.82
N THR A 279 13.30 18.86 31.31
CA THR A 279 12.21 18.14 32.00
C THR A 279 12.31 16.62 31.81
N ALA A 280 11.60 15.84 32.64
CA ALA A 280 11.62 14.37 32.53
C ALA A 280 11.12 13.84 31.17
N GLY A 281 10.12 14.49 30.57
CA GLY A 281 9.59 14.13 29.25
C GLY A 281 10.56 14.46 28.12
N GLU A 282 11.17 15.66 28.15
CA GLU A 282 12.20 16.06 27.18
C GLU A 282 13.43 15.15 27.27
N ARG A 283 13.85 14.79 28.48
CA ARG A 283 14.94 13.83 28.72
C ARG A 283 14.65 12.51 28.03
N TYR A 284 13.47 11.94 28.24
CA TYR A 284 13.06 10.67 27.63
C TYR A 284 13.11 10.73 26.08
N ASN A 285 12.57 11.80 25.48
CA ASN A 285 12.59 11.98 24.03
C ASN A 285 14.01 12.16 23.47
N LYS A 286 14.84 12.97 24.13
CA LYS A 286 16.24 13.18 23.72
C LYS A 286 17.06 11.90 23.79
N VAL A 287 16.90 11.12 24.86
CA VAL A 287 17.60 9.83 25.02
C VAL A 287 17.21 8.85 23.92
N ILE A 288 15.92 8.76 23.56
CA ILE A 288 15.46 7.93 22.45
C ILE A 288 16.09 8.36 21.13
N ASP A 289 16.14 9.67 20.86
CA ASP A 289 16.69 10.19 19.61
C ASP A 289 18.21 9.96 19.50
N ILE A 290 18.96 10.09 20.60
CA ILE A 290 20.39 9.75 20.66
C ILE A 290 20.61 8.27 20.30
N TRP A 291 19.83 7.37 20.91
CA TRP A 291 19.94 5.93 20.63
C TRP A 291 19.49 5.56 19.21
N ALA A 292 18.46 6.23 18.68
CA ALA A 292 18.04 6.04 17.30
C ALA A 292 19.15 6.49 16.32
N ALA A 293 19.76 7.65 16.57
CA ALA A 293 20.89 8.14 15.78
C ALA A 293 22.12 7.24 15.88
N ALA A 294 22.44 6.74 17.08
CA ALA A 294 23.53 5.79 17.28
C ALA A 294 23.30 4.48 16.52
N ASN A 295 22.07 3.97 16.54
CA ASN A 295 21.69 2.77 15.78
C ASN A 295 21.89 2.96 14.27
N GLU A 296 21.56 4.14 13.73
CA GLU A 296 21.77 4.46 12.31
C GLU A 296 23.27 4.63 11.97
N ARG A 297 24.04 5.28 12.86
CA ARG A 297 25.51 5.36 12.73
C ARG A 297 26.14 3.96 12.66
N VAL A 298 25.71 3.03 13.53
CA VAL A 298 26.17 1.63 13.52
C VAL A 298 25.75 0.92 12.24
N ALA A 299 24.51 1.12 11.77
CA ALA A 299 24.01 0.52 10.53
C ALA A 299 24.85 0.95 9.31
N LYS A 300 25.13 2.24 9.19
CA LYS A 300 25.95 2.79 8.11
C LYS A 300 27.39 2.26 8.18
N ALA A 301 27.99 2.27 9.36
CA ALA A 301 29.35 1.72 9.55
C ALA A 301 29.44 0.22 9.24
N MET A 302 28.38 -0.54 9.53
CA MET A 302 28.26 -1.95 9.19
C MET A 302 28.19 -2.14 7.67
N MET A 303 27.30 -1.42 6.97
CA MET A 303 27.16 -1.56 5.52
C MET A 303 28.42 -1.12 4.77
N GLU A 304 29.09 -0.05 5.19
CA GLU A 304 30.39 0.36 4.61
C GLU A 304 31.47 -0.71 4.78
N ASN A 305 31.50 -1.38 5.93
CA ASN A 305 32.45 -2.46 6.21
C ASN A 305 32.11 -3.76 5.47
N LEU A 306 30.82 -4.06 5.31
CA LEU A 306 30.36 -5.30 4.67
C LEU A 306 30.39 -5.22 3.13
N SER A 307 30.17 -4.03 2.56
CA SER A 307 30.05 -3.81 1.11
C SER A 307 31.38 -3.83 0.36
N THR A 308 32.51 -3.58 1.04
CA THR A 308 33.82 -3.50 0.39
C THR A 308 34.82 -4.49 1.00
N GLU A 309 35.58 -5.15 0.12
CA GLU A 309 36.64 -6.06 0.52
C GLU A 309 37.96 -5.64 -0.15
N SER A 310 39.07 -5.80 0.58
CA SER A 310 40.41 -5.47 0.06
C SER A 310 41.05 -6.71 -0.54
N VAL A 311 41.28 -6.70 -1.85
CA VAL A 311 41.88 -7.81 -2.60
C VAL A 311 43.22 -7.38 -3.19
N ILE A 312 44.13 -8.33 -3.33
CA ILE A 312 45.45 -8.09 -3.95
C ILE A 312 45.29 -8.27 -5.46
N ASN A 313 45.56 -7.21 -6.20
CA ASN A 313 45.53 -7.25 -7.65
C ASN A 313 46.68 -8.07 -8.23
N LYS A 314 46.59 -8.40 -9.52
CA LYS A 314 47.65 -9.07 -10.28
C LYS A 314 49.02 -8.36 -10.21
N LYS A 315 49.05 -7.07 -9.88
CA LYS A 315 50.28 -6.25 -9.70
C LYS A 315 50.82 -6.24 -8.26
N GLY A 316 50.21 -6.96 -7.32
CA GLY A 316 50.59 -6.98 -5.90
C GLY A 316 50.07 -5.80 -5.07
N GLU A 317 49.31 -4.89 -5.69
CA GLU A 317 48.72 -3.72 -5.02
C GLU A 317 47.36 -4.06 -4.40
N LYS A 318 47.05 -3.48 -3.24
CA LYS A 318 45.73 -3.63 -2.60
C LYS A 318 44.71 -2.75 -3.32
N GLN A 319 43.67 -3.36 -3.90
CA GLN A 319 42.52 -2.67 -4.44
C GLN A 319 41.27 -3.02 -3.63
N LYS A 320 40.37 -2.06 -3.47
CA LYS A 320 39.03 -2.33 -2.93
C LYS A 320 38.10 -2.77 -4.05
N GLN A 321 37.44 -3.90 -3.85
CA GLN A 321 36.35 -4.37 -4.70
C GLN A 321 35.06 -4.48 -3.87
N ILE A 322 33.94 -4.69 -4.57
CA ILE A 322 32.67 -5.03 -3.92
C ILE A 322 32.84 -6.40 -3.25
N SER A 323 32.33 -6.51 -2.04
CA SER A 323 32.43 -7.71 -1.21
C SER A 323 31.60 -8.86 -1.79
N PHE A 324 32.15 -10.07 -1.74
CA PHE A 324 31.44 -11.31 -2.09
C PHE A 324 30.89 -12.03 -0.84
N ASN A 325 30.72 -11.31 0.27
CA ASN A 325 30.05 -11.84 1.44
C ASN A 325 28.60 -12.26 1.09
N SER A 326 28.21 -13.49 1.44
CA SER A 326 26.91 -14.05 1.07
C SER A 326 25.73 -13.23 1.59
N ILE A 327 25.80 -12.71 2.82
CA ILE A 327 24.72 -11.91 3.42
C ILE A 327 24.58 -10.58 2.68
N PHE A 328 25.70 -9.96 2.31
CA PHE A 328 25.70 -8.75 1.50
C PHE A 328 25.15 -9.01 0.10
N MET A 329 25.60 -10.08 -0.57
CA MET A 329 25.11 -10.48 -1.89
C MET A 329 23.59 -10.72 -1.88
N MET A 330 23.04 -11.37 -0.86
CA MET A 330 21.59 -11.62 -0.74
C MET A 330 20.76 -10.33 -0.60
N ALA A 331 21.29 -9.31 0.09
CA ALA A 331 20.62 -8.03 0.24
C ALA A 331 20.82 -7.09 -0.96
N ASP A 332 22.03 -7.03 -1.52
CA ASP A 332 22.35 -6.19 -2.70
C ASP A 332 21.65 -6.70 -3.97
N SER A 333 21.57 -8.03 -4.14
CA SER A 333 20.78 -8.65 -5.21
C SER A 333 19.26 -8.51 -5.01
N GLY A 334 18.82 -8.18 -3.80
CA GLY A 334 17.40 -8.17 -3.44
C GLY A 334 16.75 -9.55 -3.36
N ALA A 335 17.53 -10.64 -3.38
CA ALA A 335 17.02 -12.01 -3.33
C ALA A 335 16.25 -12.27 -2.02
N ARG A 336 16.88 -11.93 -0.88
CA ARG A 336 16.25 -11.98 0.45
C ARG A 336 17.11 -11.23 1.44
N GLY A 337 16.50 -10.35 2.24
CA GLY A 337 17.25 -9.57 3.22
C GLY A 337 17.10 -8.08 2.97
N SER A 338 17.03 -7.29 4.03
CA SER A 338 17.15 -5.84 3.97
C SER A 338 18.28 -5.35 4.85
N ALA A 339 18.78 -4.14 4.60
CA ALA A 339 19.79 -3.51 5.45
C ALA A 339 19.36 -3.48 6.93
N ALA A 340 18.05 -3.32 7.20
CA ALA A 340 17.49 -3.37 8.55
C ALA A 340 17.61 -4.75 9.21
N GLN A 341 17.49 -5.84 8.45
CA GLN A 341 17.67 -7.21 8.95
C GLN A 341 19.15 -7.52 9.18
N ILE A 342 20.02 -7.15 8.24
CA ILE A 342 21.48 -7.29 8.40
C ILE A 342 21.96 -6.52 9.63
N ARG A 343 21.41 -5.33 9.87
CA ARG A 343 21.69 -4.51 11.06
C ARG A 343 21.46 -5.27 12.36
N GLN A 344 20.38 -6.06 12.46
CA GLN A 344 20.11 -6.85 13.66
C GLN A 344 21.07 -8.05 13.82
N LEU A 345 21.60 -8.58 12.71
CA LEU A 345 22.55 -9.68 12.73
C LEU A 345 23.95 -9.24 13.18
N ALA A 346 24.48 -8.15 12.62
CA ALA A 346 25.89 -7.76 12.79
C ALA A 346 26.12 -6.36 13.39
N GLY A 347 25.10 -5.49 13.40
CA GLY A 347 25.16 -4.15 13.97
C GLY A 347 24.74 -4.14 15.44
N MET A 348 23.57 -3.59 15.71
CA MET A 348 22.86 -3.66 17.00
C MET A 348 21.36 -3.79 16.73
N ARG A 349 20.61 -4.38 17.66
CA ARG A 349 19.16 -4.56 17.45
C ARG A 349 18.37 -3.25 17.66
N GLY A 350 18.83 -2.38 18.56
CA GLY A 350 18.28 -1.03 18.75
C GLY A 350 17.13 -0.95 19.77
N LEU A 351 16.24 0.03 19.57
CA LEU A 351 15.13 0.35 20.48
C LEU A 351 13.92 -0.54 20.23
N MET A 352 13.26 -0.99 21.30
CA MET A 352 12.09 -1.87 21.23
C MET A 352 10.84 -1.14 21.72
N ALA A 353 9.68 -1.50 21.17
CA ALA A 353 8.39 -0.98 21.63
C ALA A 353 7.77 -1.89 22.70
N LYS A 354 7.15 -1.28 23.72
CA LYS A 354 6.27 -1.93 24.67
C LYS A 354 4.92 -2.28 24.02
N PRO A 355 4.10 -3.15 24.64
CA PRO A 355 2.78 -3.47 24.12
C PRO A 355 1.85 -2.26 23.97
N ASP A 356 2.02 -1.24 24.82
CA ASP A 356 1.30 0.05 24.75
C ASP A 356 1.72 0.93 23.56
N GLY A 357 2.81 0.60 22.86
CA GLY A 357 3.36 1.38 21.75
C GLY A 357 4.45 2.38 22.16
N SER A 358 4.69 2.60 23.46
CA SER A 358 5.79 3.44 23.93
C SER A 358 7.14 2.76 23.69
N ILE A 359 8.18 3.56 23.44
CA ILE A 359 9.54 3.03 23.20
C ILE A 359 10.24 2.82 24.54
N ILE A 360 10.99 1.73 24.66
CA ILE A 360 11.80 1.47 25.86
C ILE A 360 13.09 2.28 25.74
N GLU A 361 13.39 3.13 26.73
CA GLU A 361 14.58 4.01 26.73
C GLU A 361 15.91 3.23 26.75
N THR A 362 15.90 1.98 27.24
CA THR A 362 17.06 1.10 27.27
C THR A 362 17.16 0.27 25.97
N PRO A 363 18.14 0.54 25.09
CA PRO A 363 18.28 -0.16 23.82
C PRO A 363 18.94 -1.54 24.00
N ILE A 364 18.79 -2.38 22.98
CA ILE A 364 19.57 -3.60 22.83
C ILE A 364 20.81 -3.27 21.98
N THR A 365 21.94 -3.05 22.66
CA THR A 365 23.25 -2.77 22.05
C THR A 365 23.89 -4.01 21.41
N ALA A 366 23.49 -5.20 21.85
CA ALA A 366 23.92 -6.47 21.30
C ALA A 366 23.25 -6.79 19.94
N ASN A 367 23.87 -7.67 19.17
CA ASN A 367 23.31 -8.25 17.94
C ASN A 367 23.15 -9.78 18.06
N PHE A 368 22.57 -10.42 17.03
CA PHE A 368 22.35 -11.87 17.06
C PHE A 368 23.65 -12.69 17.03
N ARG A 369 24.74 -12.18 16.44
CA ARG A 369 26.05 -12.85 16.47
C ARG A 369 26.68 -12.84 17.88
N GLU A 370 26.55 -11.74 18.60
CA GLU A 370 27.06 -11.58 19.98
C GLU A 370 26.20 -12.31 21.01
N GLY A 371 24.91 -12.51 20.70
CA GLY A 371 23.92 -13.08 21.61
C GLY A 371 23.26 -12.03 22.50
N LEU A 372 22.07 -12.35 23.00
CA LEU A 372 21.28 -11.47 23.86
C LEU A 372 21.31 -11.97 25.30
N ASN A 373 21.48 -11.06 26.25
CA ASN A 373 21.30 -11.39 27.66
C ASN A 373 19.81 -11.59 28.00
N VAL A 374 19.51 -12.15 29.17
CA VAL A 374 18.13 -12.51 29.58
C VAL A 374 17.20 -11.30 29.55
N LEU A 375 17.67 -10.13 30.02
CA LEU A 375 16.86 -8.90 30.05
C LEU A 375 16.57 -8.37 28.64
N GLN A 376 17.58 -8.29 27.77
CA GLN A 376 17.43 -7.87 26.38
C GLN A 376 16.53 -8.82 25.59
N TYR A 377 16.68 -10.13 25.81
CA TYR A 377 15.81 -11.13 25.21
C TYR A 377 14.36 -10.92 25.68
N PHE A 378 14.12 -10.78 26.98
CA PHE A 378 12.80 -10.52 27.55
C PHE A 378 12.15 -9.25 27.01
N ILE A 379 12.91 -8.15 26.91
CA ILE A 379 12.45 -6.90 26.31
C ILE A 379 12.01 -7.15 24.85
N SER A 380 12.79 -7.90 24.08
CA SER A 380 12.46 -8.21 22.68
C SER A 380 11.19 -9.05 22.51
N THR A 381 10.82 -9.87 23.51
CA THR A 381 9.62 -10.72 23.43
C THR A 381 8.32 -9.93 23.40
N HIS A 382 8.28 -8.74 23.99
CA HIS A 382 7.07 -7.91 24.04
C HIS A 382 6.67 -7.45 22.63
N GLY A 383 7.63 -6.88 21.90
CA GLY A 383 7.40 -6.43 20.52
C GLY A 383 7.14 -7.59 19.56
N ALA A 384 7.84 -8.73 19.73
CA ALA A 384 7.60 -9.92 18.91
C ALA A 384 6.19 -10.50 19.12
N ARG A 385 5.75 -10.65 20.38
CA ARG A 385 4.40 -11.17 20.68
C ARG A 385 3.31 -10.23 20.19
N LYS A 386 3.49 -8.91 20.35
CA LYS A 386 2.55 -7.92 19.81
C LYS A 386 2.46 -8.01 18.29
N GLY A 387 3.58 -8.07 17.58
CA GLY A 387 3.59 -8.23 16.12
C GLY A 387 2.86 -9.48 15.63
N LEU A 388 3.04 -10.62 16.33
CA LEU A 388 2.32 -11.85 16.05
C LEU A 388 0.80 -11.71 16.25
N ALA A 389 0.39 -11.13 17.38
CA ALA A 389 -1.02 -10.93 17.70
C ALA A 389 -1.69 -9.95 16.72
N ASP A 390 -1.02 -8.84 16.41
CA ASP A 390 -1.53 -7.83 15.47
C ASP A 390 -1.67 -8.42 14.06
N THR A 391 -0.73 -9.24 13.60
CA THR A 391 -0.83 -9.91 12.30
C THR A 391 -2.07 -10.80 12.24
N ALA A 392 -2.28 -11.62 13.27
CA ALA A 392 -3.42 -12.53 13.33
C ALA A 392 -4.77 -11.78 13.36
N LEU A 393 -4.86 -10.67 14.11
CA LEU A 393 -6.10 -9.90 14.23
C LEU A 393 -6.36 -9.01 13.00
N LYS A 394 -5.33 -8.34 12.47
CA LYS A 394 -5.49 -7.34 11.40
C LYS A 394 -5.72 -7.96 10.02
N THR A 395 -5.30 -9.22 9.82
CA THR A 395 -5.62 -9.98 8.59
C THR A 395 -7.14 -10.05 8.36
N ALA A 396 -7.93 -10.25 9.42
CA ALA A 396 -9.39 -10.28 9.33
C ALA A 396 -9.98 -8.93 8.92
N ASN A 397 -9.45 -7.82 9.45
CA ASN A 397 -9.90 -6.48 9.11
C ASN A 397 -9.63 -6.13 7.65
N SER A 398 -8.47 -6.54 7.12
CA SER A 398 -8.14 -6.35 5.70
C SER A 398 -9.09 -7.13 4.79
N GLY A 399 -9.32 -8.42 5.08
CA GLY A 399 -10.28 -9.23 4.32
C GLY A 399 -11.71 -8.66 4.37
N TYR A 400 -12.11 -8.10 5.50
CA TYR A 400 -13.40 -7.41 5.63
C TYR A 400 -13.48 -6.13 4.78
N LEU A 401 -12.40 -5.34 4.74
CA LEU A 401 -12.33 -4.15 3.87
C LEU A 401 -12.43 -4.55 2.38
N THR A 402 -11.68 -5.57 1.95
CA THR A 402 -11.73 -6.07 0.57
C THR A 402 -13.15 -6.47 0.18
N ARG A 403 -13.84 -7.23 1.04
CA ARG A 403 -15.23 -7.61 0.80
C ARG A 403 -16.13 -6.39 0.64
N ARG A 404 -16.02 -5.40 1.52
CA ARG A 404 -16.84 -4.17 1.44
C ARG A 404 -16.56 -3.36 0.18
N LEU A 405 -15.30 -3.29 -0.24
CA LEU A 405 -14.94 -2.64 -1.50
C LEU A 405 -15.59 -3.36 -2.69
N VAL A 406 -15.55 -4.70 -2.71
CA VAL A 406 -16.22 -5.49 -3.75
C VAL A 406 -17.73 -5.29 -3.72
N ASP A 407 -18.36 -5.33 -2.54
CA ASP A 407 -19.82 -5.16 -2.38
C ASP A 407 -20.30 -3.82 -2.97
N VAL A 408 -19.49 -2.75 -2.90
CA VAL A 408 -19.81 -1.43 -3.47
C VAL A 408 -19.43 -1.31 -4.95
N ALA A 409 -18.33 -1.94 -5.37
CA ALA A 409 -17.75 -1.73 -6.70
C ALA A 409 -18.14 -2.79 -7.74
N GLN A 410 -18.76 -3.92 -7.35
CA GLN A 410 -19.02 -5.06 -8.24
C GLN A 410 -19.79 -4.72 -9.53
N ASP A 411 -20.67 -3.72 -9.49
CA ASP A 411 -21.50 -3.32 -10.63
C ASP A 411 -20.76 -2.41 -11.63
N LEU A 412 -19.52 -2.00 -11.33
CA LEU A 412 -18.73 -1.10 -12.16
C LEU A 412 -18.01 -1.87 -13.29
N VAL A 413 -18.55 -1.77 -14.50
CA VAL A 413 -18.04 -2.44 -15.72
C VAL A 413 -17.76 -1.41 -16.82
N VAL A 414 -16.80 -1.70 -17.69
CA VAL A 414 -16.56 -0.89 -18.90
C VAL A 414 -17.65 -1.17 -19.94
N THR A 415 -18.51 -0.19 -20.20
CA THR A 415 -19.69 -0.37 -21.08
C THR A 415 -19.55 0.35 -22.43
N LYS A 416 -18.81 1.45 -22.49
CA LYS A 416 -18.62 2.28 -23.69
C LYS A 416 -17.14 2.52 -23.99
N ASP A 417 -16.81 2.94 -25.21
CA ASP A 417 -15.43 3.36 -25.54
C ASP A 417 -15.14 4.77 -25.02
N ASP A 418 -15.99 5.73 -25.38
CA ASP A 418 -15.80 7.15 -25.07
C ASP A 418 -17.11 7.83 -24.67
N CYS A 419 -17.15 8.45 -23.50
CA CYS A 419 -18.27 9.31 -23.04
C CYS A 419 -18.22 10.74 -23.57
N LYS A 420 -17.16 11.11 -24.31
CA LYS A 420 -16.89 12.43 -24.91
C LYS A 420 -16.69 13.59 -23.92
N THR A 421 -16.62 13.32 -22.63
CA THR A 421 -16.37 14.34 -21.62
C THR A 421 -15.06 15.10 -21.87
N HIS A 422 -15.06 16.39 -21.58
CA HIS A 422 -13.87 17.25 -21.54
C HIS A 422 -13.37 17.48 -20.12
N GLU A 423 -14.15 17.02 -19.14
CA GLU A 423 -13.77 17.06 -17.73
C GLU A 423 -12.65 16.07 -17.44
N GLY A 424 -11.79 16.44 -16.50
CA GLY A 424 -10.61 15.66 -16.15
C GLY A 424 -9.93 16.22 -14.92
N ILE A 425 -9.06 15.41 -14.34
CA ILE A 425 -8.29 15.77 -13.16
C ILE A 425 -6.92 16.27 -13.62
N LEU A 426 -6.48 17.39 -13.06
CA LEU A 426 -5.11 17.87 -13.27
C LEU A 426 -4.16 16.96 -12.47
N MET A 427 -3.26 16.25 -13.15
CA MET A 427 -2.22 15.46 -12.50
C MET A 427 -0.93 16.28 -12.43
N THR A 428 -0.31 16.26 -11.26
CA THR A 428 0.97 16.90 -10.95
C THR A 428 1.85 15.87 -10.25
N PRO A 429 3.19 15.98 -10.35
CA PRO A 429 4.08 15.17 -9.52
C PRO A 429 3.75 15.39 -8.03
N LEU A 430 3.90 14.34 -7.23
CA LEU A 430 3.74 14.44 -5.79
C LEU A 430 5.07 14.88 -5.19
N ILE A 431 5.12 16.12 -4.72
CA ILE A 431 6.32 16.74 -4.13
C ILE A 431 6.08 16.87 -2.62
N GLU A 432 6.88 16.20 -1.81
CA GLU A 432 6.86 16.26 -0.35
C GLU A 432 8.26 16.68 0.13
N GLY A 433 8.36 17.81 0.85
CA GLY A 433 9.62 18.23 1.47
C GLY A 433 10.79 18.35 0.48
N GLY A 434 10.52 18.83 -0.73
CA GLY A 434 11.51 18.99 -1.81
C GLY A 434 11.96 17.70 -2.51
N ASP A 435 11.49 16.52 -2.09
CA ASP A 435 11.65 15.29 -2.86
C ASP A 435 10.43 15.03 -3.74
N VAL A 436 10.68 14.65 -4.99
CA VAL A 436 9.66 14.09 -5.87
C VAL A 436 9.44 12.64 -5.45
N LYS A 437 8.44 12.40 -4.62
CA LYS A 437 8.07 11.06 -4.13
C LYS A 437 7.52 10.20 -5.27
N GLU A 438 6.66 10.80 -6.10
CA GLU A 438 6.09 10.16 -7.27
C GLU A 438 6.20 11.10 -8.49
N PRO A 439 6.98 10.73 -9.52
CA PRO A 439 7.15 11.55 -10.71
C PRO A 439 5.88 11.57 -11.56
N LEU A 440 5.71 12.63 -12.36
CA LEU A 440 4.55 12.79 -13.24
C LEU A 440 4.40 11.61 -14.22
N ARG A 441 5.52 11.05 -14.69
CA ARG A 441 5.56 9.90 -15.61
C ARG A 441 4.81 8.70 -15.08
N GLU A 442 5.00 8.36 -13.80
CA GLU A 442 4.34 7.20 -13.18
C GLU A 442 2.84 7.47 -12.99
N ARG A 443 2.47 8.66 -12.48
CA ARG A 443 1.06 9.02 -12.25
C ARG A 443 0.19 9.05 -13.50
N VAL A 444 0.80 9.37 -14.63
CA VAL A 444 0.13 9.67 -15.90
C VAL A 444 0.20 8.48 -16.88
N LEU A 445 1.11 7.52 -16.66
CA LEU A 445 1.25 6.33 -17.49
C LEU A 445 -0.08 5.56 -17.59
N GLY A 446 -0.43 5.16 -18.81
CA GLY A 446 -1.66 4.41 -19.10
C GLY A 446 -2.96 5.23 -19.03
N ARG A 447 -2.90 6.52 -18.68
CA ARG A 447 -4.08 7.41 -18.68
C ARG A 447 -4.29 8.08 -20.04
N VAL A 448 -5.47 8.64 -20.23
CA VAL A 448 -5.85 9.36 -21.46
C VAL A 448 -5.94 10.86 -21.18
N THR A 449 -5.38 11.69 -22.05
CA THR A 449 -5.43 13.16 -21.94
C THR A 449 -6.84 13.72 -22.17
N ALA A 450 -7.31 14.62 -21.30
CA ALA A 450 -8.59 15.30 -21.44
C ALA A 450 -8.50 16.53 -22.38
N GLU A 451 -7.35 17.20 -22.42
CA GLU A 451 -7.06 18.39 -23.23
C GLU A 451 -5.76 18.23 -24.03
N ASN A 452 -5.54 19.11 -25.01
CA ASN A 452 -4.30 19.15 -25.77
C ASN A 452 -3.16 19.62 -24.87
N VAL A 453 -2.06 18.85 -24.81
CA VAL A 453 -0.87 19.24 -24.06
C VAL A 453 0.01 20.12 -24.95
N ILE A 454 0.33 21.31 -24.48
CA ILE A 454 1.09 22.33 -25.20
C ILE A 454 2.51 22.40 -24.63
N ILE A 455 3.52 22.58 -25.49
CA ILE A 455 4.90 22.75 -25.04
C ILE A 455 5.04 24.13 -24.38
N PRO A 456 5.65 24.24 -23.18
CA PRO A 456 5.89 25.53 -22.54
C PRO A 456 6.63 26.50 -23.49
N ASN A 457 6.18 27.75 -23.56
CA ASN A 457 6.71 28.83 -24.42
C ASN A 457 6.44 28.71 -25.94
N THR A 458 5.69 27.71 -26.40
CA THR A 458 5.23 27.66 -27.80
C THR A 458 3.73 27.37 -27.88
N ASN A 459 3.04 27.82 -28.92
CA ASN A 459 1.65 27.43 -29.18
C ASN A 459 1.53 26.07 -29.90
N ASN A 460 2.60 25.27 -29.90
CA ASN A 460 2.62 23.98 -30.59
C ASN A 460 2.06 22.89 -29.68
N ILE A 461 1.09 22.14 -30.21
CA ILE A 461 0.48 20.99 -29.53
C ILE A 461 1.48 19.83 -29.58
N LEU A 462 1.92 19.34 -28.42
CA LEU A 462 2.76 18.15 -28.29
C LEU A 462 1.92 16.88 -28.39
N ILE A 463 0.86 16.81 -27.59
CA ILE A 463 0.00 15.65 -27.45
C ILE A 463 -1.44 16.11 -27.68
N GLN A 464 -2.12 15.46 -28.62
CA GLN A 464 -3.52 15.74 -28.90
C GLN A 464 -4.42 15.18 -27.79
N ARG A 465 -5.60 15.76 -27.62
CA ARG A 465 -6.65 15.23 -26.74
C ARG A 465 -6.96 13.76 -27.09
N ASN A 466 -7.41 13.01 -26.09
CA ASN A 466 -7.82 11.61 -26.20
C ASN A 466 -6.71 10.63 -26.64
N THR A 467 -5.44 11.00 -26.48
CA THR A 467 -4.35 10.05 -26.66
C THR A 467 -4.08 9.25 -25.39
N LEU A 468 -3.88 7.95 -25.54
CA LEU A 468 -3.40 7.07 -24.48
C LEU A 468 -1.90 7.31 -24.24
N LEU A 469 -1.52 7.59 -23.00
CA LEU A 469 -0.16 7.92 -22.61
C LEU A 469 0.64 6.65 -22.34
N ASN A 470 1.39 6.21 -23.36
CA ASN A 470 2.35 5.13 -23.27
C ASN A 470 3.72 5.65 -22.82
N GLU A 471 4.67 4.75 -22.58
CA GLU A 471 6.03 5.06 -22.11
C GLU A 471 6.73 6.10 -23.02
N GLN A 472 6.56 5.97 -24.34
CA GLN A 472 7.11 6.93 -25.31
C GLN A 472 6.53 8.35 -25.16
N TRP A 473 5.22 8.46 -24.89
CA TRP A 473 4.57 9.74 -24.66
C TRP A 473 5.01 10.36 -23.33
N CYS A 474 5.17 9.54 -22.30
CA CYS A 474 5.72 9.99 -21.02
C CYS A 474 7.17 10.48 -21.14
N ASP A 475 8.02 9.79 -21.90
CA ASP A 475 9.39 10.23 -22.16
C ASP A 475 9.42 11.56 -22.94
N LEU A 476 8.44 11.81 -23.82
CA LEU A 476 8.26 13.10 -24.50
C LEU A 476 7.80 14.20 -23.53
N LEU A 477 6.91 13.89 -22.59
CA LEU A 477 6.49 14.82 -21.54
C LEU A 477 7.68 15.27 -20.69
N GLU A 478 8.53 14.32 -20.28
CA GLU A 478 9.74 14.61 -19.49
C GLU A 478 10.78 15.40 -20.27
N LYS A 479 11.05 15.04 -21.54
CA LYS A 479 11.99 15.77 -22.41
C LYS A 479 11.61 17.24 -22.60
N ASN A 480 10.31 17.53 -22.66
CA ASN A 480 9.79 18.89 -22.78
C ASN A 480 9.53 19.56 -21.42
N SER A 481 9.85 18.88 -20.31
CA SER A 481 9.69 19.36 -18.93
C SER A 481 8.29 19.94 -18.67
N ILE A 482 7.28 19.12 -18.96
CA ILE A 482 5.87 19.41 -18.68
C ILE A 482 5.54 18.95 -17.26
N ASP A 483 5.04 19.88 -16.44
CA ASP A 483 4.89 19.67 -14.99
C ASP A 483 3.47 19.29 -14.58
N ASN A 484 2.49 19.49 -15.46
CA ASN A 484 1.10 19.10 -15.22
C ASN A 484 0.43 18.61 -16.50
N VAL A 485 -0.48 17.65 -16.35
CA VAL A 485 -1.27 17.12 -17.47
C VAL A 485 -2.70 16.90 -16.98
N LYS A 486 -3.68 17.43 -17.72
CA LYS A 486 -5.09 17.16 -17.44
C LYS A 486 -5.49 15.82 -18.08
N VAL A 487 -5.77 14.83 -17.24
CA VAL A 487 -6.12 13.47 -17.67
C VAL A 487 -7.59 13.18 -17.37
N ARG A 488 -8.18 12.28 -18.15
CA ARG A 488 -9.52 11.77 -17.88
C ARG A 488 -9.48 10.87 -16.63
N SER A 489 -10.62 10.81 -15.95
CA SER A 489 -10.78 10.05 -14.72
C SER A 489 -12.11 9.30 -14.73
N VAL A 490 -12.15 8.17 -14.03
CA VAL A 490 -13.34 7.35 -13.81
C VAL A 490 -14.43 8.16 -13.08
N VAL A 491 -14.05 9.05 -12.16
CA VAL A 491 -15.00 9.88 -11.38
C VAL A 491 -15.71 10.92 -12.25
N ASN A 492 -15.03 11.44 -13.27
CA ASN A 492 -15.58 12.45 -14.18
C ASN A 492 -16.20 11.83 -15.44
N CYS A 493 -16.55 10.54 -15.40
CA CYS A 493 -17.09 9.84 -16.56
C CYS A 493 -18.59 10.08 -16.71
N ASP A 494 -19.02 10.70 -17.82
CA ASP A 494 -20.44 10.96 -18.14
C ASP A 494 -21.22 9.71 -18.62
N THR A 495 -20.72 8.49 -18.39
CA THR A 495 -21.41 7.26 -18.79
C THR A 495 -22.39 6.83 -17.70
N ASP A 496 -23.66 6.67 -18.04
CA ASP A 496 -24.65 6.08 -17.13
C ASP A 496 -24.39 4.57 -16.93
N PHE A 497 -24.49 4.11 -15.68
CA PHE A 497 -24.38 2.69 -15.28
C PHE A 497 -23.16 1.97 -15.88
N GLY A 498 -21.98 2.58 -15.76
CA GLY A 498 -20.72 2.00 -16.18
C GLY A 498 -19.67 3.07 -16.45
N VAL A 499 -18.52 2.65 -16.97
CA VAL A 499 -17.39 3.55 -17.28
C VAL A 499 -17.03 3.42 -18.75
N CYS A 500 -16.53 4.49 -19.35
CA CYS A 500 -15.96 4.42 -20.70
C CYS A 500 -14.47 4.02 -20.67
N ALA A 501 -14.01 3.29 -21.68
CA ALA A 501 -12.62 2.85 -21.78
C ALA A 501 -11.63 4.02 -21.69
N TYR A 502 -11.95 5.19 -22.26
CA TYR A 502 -11.06 6.36 -22.25
C TYR A 502 -10.95 7.04 -20.87
N CYS A 503 -11.97 6.94 -20.02
CA CYS A 503 -11.90 7.50 -18.66
C CYS A 503 -11.12 6.59 -17.70
N TYR A 504 -11.07 5.29 -17.98
CA TYR A 504 -10.24 4.33 -17.25
C TYR A 504 -8.80 4.34 -17.76
N GLY A 505 -8.61 4.15 -19.07
CA GLY A 505 -7.30 4.09 -19.72
C GLY A 505 -6.85 2.67 -20.02
N ARG A 506 -5.59 2.38 -19.70
CA ARG A 506 -4.90 1.11 -19.96
C ARG A 506 -5.26 0.05 -18.91
N ASP A 507 -5.53 -1.17 -19.35
CA ASP A 507 -5.48 -2.36 -18.50
C ASP A 507 -4.02 -2.67 -18.18
N LEU A 508 -3.67 -2.56 -16.90
CA LEU A 508 -2.29 -2.68 -16.41
C LEU A 508 -1.80 -4.13 -16.42
N ALA A 509 -2.70 -5.11 -16.45
CA ALA A 509 -2.33 -6.53 -16.51
C ALA A 509 -1.94 -6.97 -17.93
N ARG A 510 -2.64 -6.46 -18.96
CA ARG A 510 -2.38 -6.82 -20.38
C ARG A 510 -1.57 -5.78 -21.14
N GLY A 511 -1.53 -4.55 -20.64
CA GLY A 511 -0.78 -3.46 -21.25
C GLY A 511 -1.44 -2.82 -22.48
N ASN A 512 -2.74 -3.06 -22.75
CA ASN A 512 -3.50 -2.41 -23.82
C ASN A 512 -4.63 -1.56 -23.24
N LEU A 513 -5.31 -0.76 -24.07
CA LEU A 513 -6.54 -0.07 -23.64
C LEU A 513 -7.55 -1.09 -23.10
N VAL A 514 -8.24 -0.75 -22.00
CA VAL A 514 -9.19 -1.67 -21.35
C VAL A 514 -10.29 -2.13 -22.29
N ASN A 515 -10.64 -3.42 -22.23
CA ASN A 515 -11.67 -3.99 -23.11
C ASN A 515 -13.08 -3.68 -22.59
N LYS A 516 -14.05 -3.62 -23.51
CA LYS A 516 -15.47 -3.58 -23.11
C LYS A 516 -15.86 -4.88 -22.41
N GLY A 517 -16.66 -4.75 -21.35
CA GLY A 517 -17.11 -5.87 -20.52
C GLY A 517 -16.17 -6.21 -19.36
N GLU A 518 -15.03 -5.53 -19.22
CA GLU A 518 -14.10 -5.74 -18.12
C GLU A 518 -14.68 -5.21 -16.80
N ALA A 519 -14.72 -6.07 -15.77
CA ALA A 519 -15.27 -5.75 -14.45
C ALA A 519 -14.24 -4.98 -13.58
N ILE A 520 -13.95 -3.75 -14.01
CA ILE A 520 -12.93 -2.89 -13.40
C ILE A 520 -13.18 -2.60 -11.92
N GLY A 521 -14.42 -2.63 -11.43
CA GLY A 521 -14.72 -2.41 -10.02
C GLY A 521 -14.23 -3.52 -9.10
N VAL A 522 -14.38 -4.79 -9.51
CA VAL A 522 -13.87 -5.94 -8.76
C VAL A 522 -12.34 -5.93 -8.75
N ILE A 523 -11.73 -5.62 -9.90
CA ILE A 523 -10.27 -5.50 -10.02
C ILE A 523 -9.75 -4.41 -9.09
N ALA A 524 -10.34 -3.21 -9.11
CA ALA A 524 -9.93 -2.10 -8.24
C ALA A 524 -10.06 -2.44 -6.74
N ALA A 525 -11.14 -3.11 -6.34
CA ALA A 525 -11.34 -3.54 -4.95
C ALA A 525 -10.27 -4.56 -4.51
N GLN A 526 -9.91 -5.50 -5.39
CA GLN A 526 -8.85 -6.49 -5.12
C GLN A 526 -7.47 -5.84 -5.07
N SER A 527 -7.16 -4.93 -6.00
CA SER A 527 -5.89 -4.21 -6.05
C SER A 527 -5.66 -3.33 -4.83
N ILE A 528 -6.70 -2.90 -4.11
CA ILE A 528 -6.55 -2.18 -2.84
C ILE A 528 -6.49 -3.16 -1.66
N GLY A 529 -7.31 -4.22 -1.68
CA GLY A 529 -7.51 -5.12 -0.56
C GLY A 529 -6.43 -6.20 -0.37
N GLU A 530 -5.91 -6.78 -1.45
CA GLU A 530 -4.84 -7.79 -1.39
C GLU A 530 -3.54 -7.19 -0.82
N PRO A 531 -3.06 -6.03 -1.31
CA PRO A 531 -1.86 -5.43 -0.74
C PRO A 531 -2.08 -4.98 0.71
N GLY A 532 -3.29 -4.50 1.05
CA GLY A 532 -3.67 -4.20 2.43
C GLY A 532 -3.49 -5.39 3.39
N THR A 533 -3.73 -6.61 2.89
CA THR A 533 -3.53 -7.85 3.66
C THR A 533 -2.04 -8.16 3.77
N GLN A 534 -1.30 -7.99 2.67
CA GLN A 534 0.14 -8.17 2.64
C GLN A 534 0.89 -7.22 3.59
N LEU A 535 0.40 -5.98 3.78
CA LEU A 535 0.94 -5.03 4.77
C LEU A 535 0.88 -5.56 6.19
N THR A 536 -0.28 -6.10 6.57
CA THR A 536 -0.45 -6.67 7.90
C THR A 536 0.48 -7.86 8.13
N MET A 537 0.73 -8.66 7.09
CA MET A 537 1.66 -9.80 7.16
C MET A 537 3.14 -9.40 7.13
N ARG A 538 3.56 -8.42 6.32
CA ARG A 538 4.97 -7.98 6.24
C ARG A 538 5.47 -7.35 7.54
N THR A 539 4.57 -6.76 8.34
CA THR A 539 4.90 -6.23 9.68
C THR A 539 5.50 -7.30 10.61
N PHE A 540 5.19 -8.58 10.38
CA PHE A 540 5.77 -9.72 11.10
C PHE A 540 7.30 -9.68 11.17
N HIS A 541 7.97 -9.27 10.08
CA HIS A 541 9.44 -9.28 10.00
C HIS A 541 10.12 -8.09 10.68
N ILE A 542 9.34 -7.07 11.06
CA ILE A 542 9.82 -5.86 11.75
C ILE A 542 9.42 -5.91 13.24
N GLY A 543 8.37 -6.67 13.57
CA GLY A 543 7.77 -6.84 14.89
C GLY A 543 8.77 -7.04 16.01
N GLY A 544 9.12 -5.95 16.69
CA GLY A 544 10.15 -5.92 17.72
C GLY A 544 10.95 -4.63 17.69
N ALA A 545 11.58 -4.33 16.56
CA ALA A 545 12.49 -3.19 16.44
C ALA A 545 11.74 -1.91 16.07
N ALA A 546 11.65 -0.98 17.01
CA ALA A 546 11.17 0.37 16.76
C ALA A 546 12.31 1.16 16.08
N SER A 547 12.15 1.44 14.79
CA SER A 547 12.99 2.44 14.11
C SER A 547 12.18 3.73 14.04
N ARG A 548 12.44 4.63 14.98
CA ARG A 548 11.99 6.01 14.88
C ARG A 548 12.98 6.72 13.96
N ALA A 549 12.51 7.29 12.85
CA ALA A 549 13.32 8.27 12.13
C ALA A 549 13.52 9.46 13.07
N ALA A 550 14.75 9.96 13.19
CA ALA A 550 15.03 11.15 13.98
C ALA A 550 14.11 12.29 13.51
N ALA A 551 13.51 13.02 14.45
CA ALA A 551 12.64 14.13 14.09
C ALA A 551 13.43 15.17 13.29
N GLU A 552 12.90 15.57 12.14
CA GLU A 552 13.54 16.54 11.26
C GLU A 552 13.67 17.87 12.00
N SER A 553 14.92 18.34 12.12
CA SER A 553 15.26 19.59 12.83
C SER A 553 15.77 20.68 11.89
N SER A 554 15.86 20.40 10.60
CA SER A 554 16.37 21.32 9.60
C SER A 554 15.88 21.02 8.19
N ILE A 555 15.81 22.05 7.35
CA ILE A 555 15.57 21.93 5.91
C ILE A 555 16.89 22.12 5.18
N GLU A 556 17.25 21.12 4.37
CA GLU A 556 18.40 21.16 3.46
C GLU A 556 17.90 21.17 2.01
N VAL A 557 18.43 22.12 1.23
CA VAL A 557 18.07 22.31 -0.17
C VAL A 557 18.77 21.29 -1.04
N LYS A 558 18.06 20.66 -1.97
CA LYS A 558 18.67 19.64 -2.85
C LYS A 558 19.10 20.19 -4.19
N ASN A 559 18.42 21.22 -4.70
CA ASN A 559 18.70 21.82 -5.99
C ASN A 559 19.13 23.27 -5.88
N GLN A 560 19.96 23.71 -6.83
CA GLN A 560 20.30 25.12 -6.94
C GLN A 560 19.07 25.94 -7.35
N GLY A 561 18.84 27.07 -6.68
CA GLY A 561 17.72 27.95 -6.96
C GLY A 561 17.72 29.22 -6.11
N ILE A 562 16.62 29.95 -6.16
CA ILE A 562 16.36 31.17 -5.39
C ILE A 562 15.26 30.87 -4.38
N ILE A 563 15.47 31.24 -3.12
CA ILE A 563 14.46 31.10 -2.07
C ILE A 563 13.34 32.10 -2.31
N HIS A 564 12.10 31.63 -2.31
CA HIS A 564 10.90 32.45 -2.28
C HIS A 564 10.01 32.05 -1.12
N LEU A 565 9.85 32.97 -0.16
CA LEU A 565 8.98 32.77 0.99
C LEU A 565 7.56 33.29 0.68
N ASN A 566 6.59 32.39 0.67
CA ASN A 566 5.16 32.73 0.58
C ASN A 566 4.57 32.90 1.99
N ASN A 567 3.75 33.93 2.17
CA ASN A 567 3.02 34.21 3.41
C ASN A 567 3.91 34.34 4.67
N ALA A 568 5.18 34.74 4.51
CA ALA A 568 6.13 34.84 5.61
C ALA A 568 6.24 36.25 6.20
N LYS A 569 5.96 36.37 7.51
CA LYS A 569 6.54 37.42 8.36
C LYS A 569 7.75 36.86 9.10
N PHE A 570 8.81 37.65 9.14
CA PHE A 570 10.05 37.30 9.82
C PHE A 570 10.58 38.51 10.58
N VAL A 571 11.35 38.21 11.63
CA VAL A 571 11.97 39.20 12.52
C VAL A 571 13.43 38.84 12.69
N THR A 572 14.30 39.84 12.80
CA THR A 572 15.72 39.63 13.04
C THR A 572 15.98 39.65 14.54
N ASN A 573 16.55 38.55 15.07
CA ASN A 573 16.93 38.47 16.48
C ASN A 573 18.17 39.36 16.77
N SER A 574 18.38 39.75 18.02
CA SER A 574 19.61 40.37 18.55
C SER A 574 20.92 39.68 18.12
N THR A 575 20.87 38.37 17.86
CA THR A 575 22.00 37.56 17.33
C THR A 575 22.18 37.65 15.81
N GLY A 576 21.42 38.51 15.12
CA GLY A 576 21.49 38.73 13.67
C GLY A 576 20.85 37.63 12.82
N LYS A 577 20.16 36.66 13.43
CA LYS A 577 19.50 35.56 12.72
C LYS A 577 18.05 35.92 12.39
N ILE A 578 17.58 35.45 11.24
CA ILE A 578 16.20 35.65 10.79
C ILE A 578 15.33 34.55 11.42
N VAL A 579 14.26 34.94 12.09
CA VAL A 579 13.31 34.02 12.76
C VAL A 579 11.93 34.22 12.16
N ILE A 580 11.26 33.13 11.81
CA ILE A 580 9.91 33.17 11.23
C ILE A 580 8.87 33.32 12.33
N THR A 581 7.96 34.28 12.18
CA THR A 581 6.90 34.58 13.16
C THR A 581 5.49 34.29 12.61
N SER A 582 5.39 33.78 11.39
CA SER A 582 4.12 33.31 10.81
C SER A 582 3.97 31.79 10.93
N ARG A 583 2.72 31.31 11.04
CA ARG A 583 2.41 29.88 11.23
C ARG A 583 2.29 29.10 9.93
N ASN A 584 1.85 29.77 8.86
CA ASN A 584 1.63 29.16 7.54
C ASN A 584 2.63 29.75 6.54
N VAL A 585 3.90 29.37 6.69
CA VAL A 585 4.97 29.77 5.76
C VAL A 585 5.34 28.62 4.84
N GLU A 586 5.30 28.91 3.54
CA GLU A 586 5.84 28.01 2.52
C GLU A 586 7.13 28.61 1.97
N LEU A 587 8.18 27.80 1.99
CA LEU A 587 9.47 28.08 1.37
C LEU A 587 9.53 27.34 0.04
N ASN A 588 9.48 28.11 -1.04
CA ASN A 588 9.60 27.61 -2.39
C ASN A 588 10.99 27.90 -2.93
N ILE A 589 11.56 26.95 -3.65
CA ILE A 589 12.84 27.13 -4.34
C ILE A 589 12.56 27.23 -5.82
N ILE A 590 12.84 28.41 -6.35
CA ILE A 590 12.52 28.77 -7.72
C ILE A 590 13.79 28.70 -8.56
N ASP A 591 13.72 28.05 -9.72
CA ASP A 591 14.81 28.08 -10.69
C ASP A 591 14.94 29.47 -11.35
N ASN A 592 16.02 29.71 -12.07
CA ASN A 592 16.25 30.94 -12.84
C ASN A 592 15.13 31.24 -13.86
N PHE A 593 14.30 30.24 -14.20
CA PHE A 593 13.16 30.35 -15.12
C PHE A 593 11.81 30.63 -14.43
N GLY A 594 11.78 30.88 -13.12
CA GLY A 594 10.54 31.19 -12.40
C GLY A 594 9.68 29.97 -12.01
N ARG A 595 10.22 28.75 -12.14
CA ARG A 595 9.52 27.50 -11.79
C ARG A 595 9.87 27.03 -10.38
N THR A 596 8.87 26.64 -9.60
CA THR A 596 9.05 26.04 -8.27
C THR A 596 9.55 24.60 -8.41
N LYS A 597 10.78 24.33 -7.97
CA LYS A 597 11.37 22.98 -7.92
C LYS A 597 11.09 22.27 -6.61
N GLU A 598 11.24 23.00 -5.51
CA GLU A 598 11.07 22.45 -4.16
C GLU A 598 10.11 23.34 -3.38
N SER A 599 9.30 22.72 -2.53
CA SER A 599 8.38 23.41 -1.64
C SER A 599 8.45 22.75 -0.27
N TYR A 600 8.69 23.57 0.75
CA TYR A 600 8.84 23.17 2.14
C TYR A 600 7.89 23.98 3.01
N LYS A 601 7.23 23.33 3.96
CA LYS A 601 6.54 24.04 5.04
C LYS A 601 7.55 24.39 6.12
N VAL A 602 7.57 25.66 6.53
CA VAL A 602 8.49 26.13 7.56
C VAL A 602 7.72 26.40 8.85
N PRO A 603 8.08 25.76 9.97
CA PRO A 603 7.35 25.91 11.23
C PRO A 603 7.58 27.29 11.85
N TYR A 604 6.62 27.72 12.67
CA TYR A 604 6.72 28.93 13.48
C TYR A 604 7.95 28.85 14.41
N GLY A 605 8.74 29.91 14.44
CA GLY A 605 9.96 29.99 15.23
C GLY A 605 11.18 29.30 14.62
N ALA A 606 11.09 28.81 13.39
CA ALA A 606 12.25 28.34 12.66
C ALA A 606 13.26 29.48 12.44
N ILE A 607 14.53 29.15 12.64
CA ILE A 607 15.67 30.03 12.40
C ILE A 607 16.12 29.81 10.97
N MET A 608 16.02 30.86 10.16
CA MET A 608 16.45 30.88 8.78
C MET A 608 17.93 31.26 8.68
N ALA A 609 18.69 30.47 7.93
CA ALA A 609 20.08 30.77 7.59
C ALA A 609 20.19 31.77 6.44
N LYS A 610 19.17 31.83 5.56
CA LYS A 610 19.11 32.64 4.34
C LYS A 610 17.80 33.41 4.24
N GLY A 611 17.86 34.59 3.63
CA GLY A 611 16.72 35.49 3.44
C GLY A 611 15.89 35.21 2.17
N ASN A 612 14.74 35.87 2.06
CA ASN A 612 13.91 35.81 0.85
C ASN A 612 14.66 36.41 -0.35
N GLY A 613 14.67 35.73 -1.48
CA GLY A 613 15.35 36.15 -2.71
C GLY A 613 16.85 35.82 -2.79
N GLU A 614 17.41 35.15 -1.78
CA GLU A 614 18.81 34.69 -1.82
C GLU A 614 18.98 33.41 -2.63
N LYS A 615 20.16 33.26 -3.24
CA LYS A 615 20.56 32.05 -3.98
C LYS A 615 21.05 30.98 -3.01
N VAL A 616 20.66 29.75 -3.27
CA VAL A 616 21.05 28.55 -2.52
C VAL A 616 21.70 27.53 -3.44
N ASN A 617 22.69 26.83 -2.90
CA ASN A 617 23.33 25.70 -3.57
C ASN A 617 22.76 24.37 -3.04
N SER A 618 22.96 23.30 -3.82
CA SER A 618 22.64 21.94 -3.42
C SER A 618 23.42 21.55 -2.15
N GLY A 619 22.72 21.01 -1.14
CA GLY A 619 23.25 20.58 0.15
C GLY A 619 23.34 21.67 1.22
N GLU A 620 22.80 22.88 0.98
CA GLU A 620 22.86 23.97 1.94
C GLU A 620 21.64 23.96 2.89
N THR A 621 21.89 24.05 4.20
CA THR A 621 20.83 24.13 5.22
C THR A 621 20.23 25.54 5.25
N VAL A 622 18.91 25.64 5.00
CA VAL A 622 18.21 26.93 4.93
C VAL A 622 17.42 27.29 6.17
N ALA A 623 16.91 26.30 6.91
CA ALA A 623 16.13 26.51 8.12
C ALA A 623 16.48 25.48 9.20
N LYS A 624 16.43 25.88 10.47
CA LYS A 624 16.67 25.01 11.63
C LYS A 624 15.72 25.32 12.78
N TRP A 625 15.24 24.30 13.50
CA TRP A 625 14.39 24.44 14.69
C TRP A 625 14.61 23.29 15.67
N ASP A 626 14.03 23.40 16.87
CA ASP A 626 13.93 22.30 17.83
C ASP A 626 12.64 21.52 17.57
N PRO A 627 12.70 20.21 17.26
CA PRO A 627 11.51 19.42 16.92
C PRO A 627 10.62 19.08 18.13
N HIS A 628 11.11 19.23 19.37
CA HIS A 628 10.37 18.84 20.57
C HIS A 628 9.75 20.02 21.31
N THR A 629 10.12 21.24 20.93
CA THR A 629 9.62 22.45 21.56
C THR A 629 9.17 23.45 20.51
N MET A 630 7.95 23.96 20.66
CA MET A 630 7.52 25.13 19.90
C MET A 630 7.84 26.38 20.71
N PRO A 631 8.82 27.20 20.29
CA PRO A 631 9.15 28.43 21.00
C PRO A 631 8.08 29.48 20.73
N VAL A 632 7.63 30.19 21.76
CA VAL A 632 6.81 31.40 21.62
C VAL A 632 7.74 32.59 21.50
N ILE A 633 7.69 33.33 20.39
CA ILE A 633 8.67 34.37 20.07
C ILE A 633 8.01 35.74 20.00
N THR A 634 8.76 36.77 20.38
CA THR A 634 8.30 38.16 20.26
C THR A 634 8.68 38.80 18.93
N GLU A 635 7.81 39.65 18.40
CA GLU A 635 8.09 40.49 17.24
C GLU A 635 8.68 41.85 17.62
N VAL A 636 8.51 42.26 18.89
CA VAL A 636 8.82 43.61 19.37
C VAL A 636 9.77 43.60 20.56
N ASN A 637 10.60 44.63 20.65
CA ASN A 637 11.46 44.87 21.80
C ASN A 637 10.64 45.48 22.96
N GLY A 638 10.98 45.13 24.20
CA GLY A 638 10.38 45.77 25.37
C GLY A 638 10.57 44.97 26.65
N LEU A 639 9.78 45.32 27.68
CA LEU A 639 9.73 44.65 28.96
C LEU A 639 8.54 43.68 28.98
N VAL A 640 8.75 42.46 29.48
CA VAL A 640 7.69 41.46 29.64
C VAL A 640 6.80 41.81 30.83
N ARG A 641 5.48 41.78 30.61
CA ARG A 641 4.45 41.90 31.65
C ARG A 641 3.50 40.70 31.61
N PHE A 642 3.28 40.07 32.75
CA PHE A 642 2.32 38.96 32.87
C PHE A 642 0.87 39.47 32.93
N VAL A 643 -0.01 38.89 32.11
CA VAL A 643 -1.44 39.20 32.06
C VAL A 643 -2.24 37.91 32.27
N ASP A 644 -3.23 37.95 33.15
CA ASP A 644 -4.09 36.80 33.51
C ASP A 644 -3.33 35.54 33.98
N MET A 645 -2.10 35.72 34.50
CA MET A 645 -1.24 34.67 35.06
C MET A 645 -1.26 34.72 36.60
N ILE A 646 -2.29 34.12 37.19
CA ILE A 646 -2.49 33.97 38.63
C ILE A 646 -2.11 32.55 39.09
N ASP A 647 -1.22 32.48 40.09
CA ASP A 647 -0.77 31.23 40.74
C ASP A 647 -1.95 30.42 41.29
N GLY A 648 -2.00 29.12 40.95
CA GLY A 648 -3.04 28.17 41.36
C GLY A 648 -4.36 28.27 40.59
N GLN A 649 -4.57 29.31 39.77
CA GLN A 649 -5.77 29.44 38.92
C GLN A 649 -5.48 29.23 37.43
N SER A 650 -4.36 29.77 36.94
CA SER A 650 -3.99 29.76 35.52
C SER A 650 -2.57 29.24 35.29
N ILE A 651 -1.69 29.43 36.29
CA ILE A 651 -0.32 28.94 36.28
C ILE A 651 -0.06 28.13 37.55
N THR A 652 0.84 27.16 37.44
CA THR A 652 1.39 26.41 38.56
C THR A 652 2.89 26.56 38.54
N ARG A 653 3.50 26.78 39.70
CA ARG A 653 4.95 26.75 39.84
C ARG A 653 5.36 25.32 40.13
N GLN A 654 5.91 24.66 39.13
CA GLN A 654 6.57 23.38 39.35
C GLN A 654 7.98 23.69 39.82
N ALA A 655 8.21 23.44 41.10
CA ALA A 655 9.56 23.26 41.63
C ALA A 655 9.92 21.81 41.37
N ASP A 656 10.96 21.61 40.57
CA ASP A 656 11.48 20.28 40.33
C ASP A 656 12.20 19.79 41.61
N GLU A 657 11.73 18.68 42.17
CA GLU A 657 12.10 18.17 43.52
C GLU A 657 13.59 17.87 43.66
N LEU A 658 14.30 17.66 42.55
CA LEU A 658 15.74 17.38 42.52
C LEU A 658 16.60 18.63 42.37
N THR A 659 16.12 19.66 41.67
CA THR A 659 16.96 20.76 41.17
C THR A 659 16.69 22.09 41.87
N GLY A 660 15.52 22.21 42.51
CA GLY A 660 15.11 23.43 43.22
C GLY A 660 14.83 24.62 42.31
N LEU A 661 14.92 24.47 40.98
CA LEU A 661 14.52 25.49 40.02
C LEU A 661 13.00 25.50 39.90
N SER A 662 12.43 26.69 39.97
CA SER A 662 10.99 26.91 39.81
C SER A 662 10.69 27.35 38.38
N SER A 663 9.98 26.52 37.64
CA SER A 663 9.44 26.84 36.32
C SER A 663 7.95 27.13 36.41
N ILE A 664 7.47 28.13 35.67
CA ILE A 664 6.05 28.46 35.63
C ILE A 664 5.41 27.64 34.50
N VAL A 665 4.54 26.70 34.85
CA VAL A 665 3.79 25.88 33.89
C VAL A 665 2.37 26.38 33.81
N ILE A 666 1.87 26.62 32.60
CA ILE A 666 0.49 27.05 32.40
C ILE A 666 -0.44 25.85 32.49
N LEU A 667 -1.46 25.97 33.34
CA LEU A 667 -2.48 24.94 33.51
C LEU A 667 -3.38 24.88 32.28
N ASP A 668 -3.71 23.67 31.85
CA ASP A 668 -4.70 23.47 30.80
C ASP A 668 -6.11 23.83 31.30
N THR A 669 -7.01 24.22 30.40
CA THR A 669 -8.39 24.63 30.70
C THR A 669 -9.17 23.57 31.48
N ALA A 670 -8.81 22.29 31.32
CA ALA A 670 -9.36 21.17 32.06
C ALA A 670 -8.91 21.13 33.54
N GLU A 671 -7.68 21.55 33.83
CA GLU A 671 -7.07 21.53 35.17
C GLU A 671 -7.40 22.80 35.98
N ARG A 672 -7.90 23.84 35.32
CA ARG A 672 -8.28 25.11 35.97
C ARG A 672 -9.56 24.99 36.80
N MET A 673 -9.53 25.57 38.00
CA MET A 673 -10.70 25.74 38.87
C MET A 673 -11.79 26.59 38.19
N SER A 674 -13.06 26.44 38.58
CA SER A 674 -14.22 27.07 37.91
C SER A 674 -14.12 28.60 37.71
N ILE A 675 -13.39 29.31 38.57
CA ILE A 675 -13.16 30.78 38.46
C ILE A 675 -12.05 31.10 37.42
N GLY A 676 -11.08 30.22 37.23
CA GLY A 676 -9.94 30.41 36.32
C GLY A 676 -10.16 29.91 34.89
N LYS A 677 -11.32 29.30 34.59
CA LYS A 677 -11.63 28.77 33.24
C LYS A 677 -11.74 29.83 32.14
N ASP A 678 -12.07 31.07 32.50
CA ASP A 678 -12.20 32.19 31.55
C ASP A 678 -10.92 33.03 31.44
N LEU A 679 -9.92 32.80 32.31
CA LEU A 679 -8.63 33.49 32.26
C LEU A 679 -7.82 33.06 31.04
N ARG A 680 -7.19 34.00 30.35
CA ARG A 680 -6.31 33.72 29.19
C ARG A 680 -4.88 34.15 29.50
N PRO A 681 -4.06 33.26 30.11
CA PRO A 681 -2.68 33.61 30.45
C PRO A 681 -1.94 34.08 29.21
N ALA A 682 -1.38 35.28 29.28
CA ALA A 682 -0.70 35.92 28.17
C ALA A 682 0.52 36.70 28.66
N LEU A 683 1.53 36.76 27.81
CA LEU A 683 2.69 37.60 27.99
C LEU A 683 2.52 38.84 27.14
N LYS A 684 2.56 40.01 27.77
CA LYS A 684 2.38 41.30 27.11
C LYS A 684 3.69 42.07 27.11
N ILE A 685 4.01 42.76 26.03
CA ILE A 685 5.23 43.56 25.93
C ILE A 685 4.90 45.05 26.10
N ILE A 686 5.59 45.69 27.03
CA ILE A 686 5.44 47.11 27.37
C ILE A 686 6.75 47.87 27.14
N ASP A 687 6.63 49.18 26.87
CA ASP A 687 7.77 50.08 26.74
C ASP A 687 8.27 50.54 28.13
N CYS A 688 9.40 51.25 28.17
CA CYS A 688 10.02 51.86 29.36
C CYS A 688 9.02 52.71 30.16
N ASP A 689 8.07 53.37 29.47
CA ASP A 689 7.04 54.22 30.05
C ASP A 689 5.77 53.45 30.49
N GLY A 690 5.78 52.12 30.43
CA GLY A 690 4.67 51.25 30.84
C GLY A 690 3.47 51.23 29.90
N LYS A 691 3.58 51.83 28.71
CA LYS A 691 2.60 51.75 27.62
C LYS A 691 2.80 50.48 26.80
N ASP A 692 1.71 49.98 26.21
CA ASP A 692 1.75 48.79 25.39
C ASP A 692 2.52 49.04 24.09
N VAL A 693 3.46 48.15 23.78
CA VAL A 693 4.14 48.16 22.48
C VAL A 693 3.19 47.55 21.44
N LEU A 694 2.99 48.23 20.32
CA LEU A 694 2.14 47.75 19.23
C LEU A 694 2.95 46.84 18.30
N ILE A 695 2.28 45.82 17.75
CA ILE A 695 2.90 44.91 16.76
C ILE A 695 3.22 45.69 15.48
N SER A 696 4.39 45.45 14.90
CA SER A 696 4.85 46.22 13.73
C SER A 696 3.91 46.01 12.53
N GLY A 697 3.24 47.08 12.10
CA GLY A 697 2.31 47.06 10.97
C GLY A 697 0.84 46.79 11.35
N THR A 698 0.49 46.68 12.63
CA THR A 698 -0.90 46.59 13.11
C THR A 698 -1.13 47.49 14.34
N ASP A 699 -2.36 47.97 14.52
CA ASP A 699 -2.75 48.78 15.70
C ASP A 699 -3.03 47.92 16.95
N MET A 700 -2.55 46.67 16.97
CA MET A 700 -2.81 45.72 18.05
C MET A 700 -1.67 45.72 19.09
N PRO A 701 -1.99 45.67 20.39
CA PRO A 701 -0.98 45.51 21.44
C PRO A 701 -0.26 44.16 21.33
N ALA A 702 1.05 44.15 21.57
CA ALA A 702 1.89 42.96 21.53
C ALA A 702 1.61 42.06 22.75
N GLN A 703 0.55 41.26 22.62
CA GLN A 703 0.09 40.31 23.62
C GLN A 703 0.10 38.90 23.04
N TYR A 704 0.91 38.02 23.63
CA TYR A 704 1.10 36.64 23.22
C TYR A 704 0.35 35.71 24.18
N PHE A 705 -0.74 35.12 23.70
CA PHE A 705 -1.49 34.12 24.47
C PHE A 705 -0.72 32.81 24.53
N LEU A 706 -0.65 32.23 25.74
CA LEU A 706 0.06 30.99 25.96
C LEU A 706 -0.92 29.81 26.13
N PRO A 707 -0.71 28.69 25.41
CA PRO A 707 -1.56 27.51 25.55
C PRO A 707 -1.29 26.77 26.86
N GLY A 708 -2.19 25.84 27.21
CA GLY A 708 -1.98 24.90 28.31
C GLY A 708 -0.67 24.11 28.12
N LYS A 709 -0.02 23.72 29.23
CA LYS A 709 1.28 23.05 29.28
C LYS A 709 2.48 23.87 28.82
N ALA A 710 2.30 25.12 28.39
CA ALA A 710 3.42 26.00 28.07
C ALA A 710 4.26 26.29 29.32
N ILE A 711 5.58 26.25 29.17
CA ILE A 711 6.56 26.47 30.23
C ILE A 711 7.19 27.85 30.02
N VAL A 712 7.04 28.73 31.01
CA VAL A 712 7.62 30.08 31.04
C VAL A 712 8.83 30.07 31.98
N GLN A 713 9.99 30.43 31.42
CA GLN A 713 11.28 30.51 32.14
C GLN A 713 11.70 31.95 32.43
N LEU A 714 10.93 32.94 31.99
CA LEU A 714 11.19 34.35 32.23
C LEU A 714 10.46 34.84 33.48
N ASN A 715 11.01 35.87 34.12
CA ASN A 715 10.35 36.60 35.20
C ASN A 715 9.67 37.86 34.67
N ASP A 716 8.69 38.36 35.42
CA ASP A 716 8.01 39.62 35.13
C ASP A 716 9.01 40.80 35.18
N GLY A 717 8.96 41.69 34.19
CA GLY A 717 9.84 42.87 34.08
C GLY A 717 11.21 42.63 33.42
N VAL A 718 11.46 41.44 32.85
CA VAL A 718 12.69 41.18 32.06
C VAL A 718 12.63 41.92 30.72
N GLN A 719 13.73 42.55 30.34
CA GLN A 719 13.89 43.19 29.03
C GLN A 719 14.25 42.14 27.98
N ILE A 720 13.56 42.16 26.85
CA ILE A 720 13.71 41.22 25.75
C ILE A 720 13.85 41.95 24.41
N SER A 721 14.48 41.27 23.45
CA SER A 721 14.57 41.76 22.07
C SER A 721 13.61 41.01 21.16
N SER A 722 13.19 41.68 20.08
CA SER A 722 12.55 41.09 18.91
C SER A 722 13.27 39.81 18.50
N GLY A 723 12.54 38.70 18.36
CA GLY A 723 13.07 37.38 18.01
C GLY A 723 13.44 36.49 19.20
N ASP A 724 13.40 36.99 20.44
CA ASP A 724 13.67 36.18 21.64
C ASP A 724 12.50 35.29 22.03
N THR A 725 12.82 34.14 22.65
CA THR A 725 11.84 33.15 23.10
C THR A 725 11.30 33.52 24.48
N LEU A 726 9.97 33.68 24.56
CA LEU A 726 9.21 33.96 25.77
C LEU A 726 8.89 32.73 26.61
N ALA A 727 8.46 31.67 25.93
CA ALA A 727 7.96 30.46 26.52
C ALA A 727 8.24 29.29 25.57
N ARG A 728 8.24 28.08 26.11
CA ARG A 728 8.37 26.85 25.31
C ARG A 728 7.15 26.00 25.52
N VAL A 729 6.53 25.58 24.42
CA VAL A 729 5.45 24.60 24.47
C VAL A 729 6.08 23.24 24.16
N PRO A 730 6.12 22.30 25.13
CA PRO A 730 6.58 20.95 24.84
C PRO A 730 5.61 20.33 23.86
N GLN A 731 6.11 19.97 22.68
CA GLN A 731 5.32 19.30 21.68
C GLN A 731 5.37 17.80 21.96
N GLU A 732 4.21 17.20 22.19
CA GLU A 732 4.11 15.75 22.16
C GLU A 732 4.38 15.31 20.72
N SER A 733 5.62 14.91 20.47
CA SER A 733 6.01 14.35 19.19
C SER A 733 5.06 13.20 18.89
N GLY A 734 4.29 13.34 17.80
CA GLY A 734 3.25 12.38 17.42
C GLY A 734 3.78 10.96 17.57
N GLY A 735 3.02 10.12 18.26
CA GLY A 735 3.37 8.72 18.48
C GLY A 735 3.81 8.07 17.17
N THR A 736 4.69 7.06 17.26
CA THR A 736 5.15 6.31 16.09
C THR A 736 3.94 5.96 15.21
N LYS A 737 3.90 6.49 13.98
CA LYS A 737 2.94 6.05 12.97
C LYS A 737 3.25 4.58 12.72
N ASP A 738 2.57 3.73 13.48
CA ASP A 738 2.71 2.29 13.40
C ASP A 738 2.32 1.86 11.99
N ILE A 739 3.16 1.04 11.36
CA ILE A 739 2.91 0.43 10.03
C ILE A 739 1.51 -0.20 9.98
N THR A 740 1.01 -0.64 11.13
CA THR A 740 -0.29 -1.29 11.25
C THR A 740 -1.45 -0.36 11.61
N GLY A 741 -1.21 0.93 11.84
CA GLY A 741 -2.21 1.96 12.14
C GLY A 741 -2.84 2.60 10.89
N GLY A 742 -2.26 2.37 9.71
CA GLY A 742 -2.74 2.94 8.45
C GLY A 742 -4.05 2.33 7.94
N LEU A 743 -4.29 1.04 8.13
CA LEU A 743 -5.48 0.37 7.59
C LEU A 743 -6.81 0.90 8.17
N PRO A 744 -6.96 1.14 9.50
CA PRO A 744 -8.13 1.83 10.04
C PRO A 744 -8.37 3.21 9.43
N ARG A 745 -7.29 3.96 9.15
CA ARG A 745 -7.38 5.27 8.50
C ARG A 745 -7.90 5.15 7.07
N VAL A 746 -7.40 4.17 6.30
CA VAL A 746 -7.90 3.87 4.95
C VAL A 746 -9.39 3.49 4.99
N ALA A 747 -9.80 2.67 5.96
CA ALA A 747 -11.20 2.32 6.16
C ALA A 747 -12.05 3.56 6.51
N ASP A 748 -11.58 4.44 7.39
CA ASP A 748 -12.28 5.68 7.75
C ASP A 748 -12.45 6.63 6.54
N LEU A 749 -11.45 6.68 5.64
CA LEU A 749 -11.52 7.45 4.39
C LEU A 749 -12.56 6.88 3.42
N PHE A 750 -12.58 5.56 3.20
CA PHE A 750 -13.58 4.92 2.34
C PHE A 750 -14.99 4.94 2.93
N GLU A 751 -15.11 4.92 4.27
CA GLU A 751 -16.38 5.14 4.95
C GLU A 751 -16.81 6.62 4.99
N ALA A 752 -15.96 7.53 4.51
CA ALA A 752 -16.15 8.98 4.59
C ALA A 752 -16.55 9.43 6.00
N ARG A 753 -15.92 8.86 7.04
CA ARG A 753 -16.22 9.20 8.43
C ARG A 753 -15.79 10.64 8.71
N ARG A 754 -16.63 11.35 9.45
CA ARG A 754 -16.26 12.69 9.96
C ARG A 754 -15.28 12.54 11.12
N PRO A 755 -14.12 13.20 11.05
CA PRO A 755 -13.22 13.25 12.20
C PRO A 755 -13.94 13.81 13.42
N LYS A 756 -13.62 13.28 14.61
CA LYS A 756 -14.19 13.79 15.87
C LYS A 756 -13.85 15.26 16.08
N GLU A 757 -12.66 15.65 15.68
CA GLU A 757 -12.16 17.01 15.75
C GLU A 757 -11.82 17.49 14.34
N LEU A 758 -12.80 18.08 13.66
CA LEU A 758 -12.72 18.45 12.26
C LEU A 758 -12.10 19.84 12.05
N ALA A 759 -11.31 20.01 11.00
CA ALA A 759 -10.84 21.32 10.55
C ALA A 759 -12.04 22.21 10.23
N ILE A 760 -11.96 23.48 10.61
CA ILE A 760 -12.99 24.46 10.24
C ILE A 760 -12.52 25.15 8.98
N LEU A 761 -13.32 25.08 7.92
CA LEU A 761 -13.03 25.67 6.62
C LEU A 761 -13.89 26.93 6.40
N ALA A 762 -13.37 27.90 5.66
CA ALA A 762 -14.12 29.10 5.30
C ALA A 762 -15.27 28.77 4.34
N GLU A 763 -16.49 29.09 4.76
CA GLU A 763 -17.72 28.76 4.01
C GLU A 763 -17.96 29.66 2.79
N ILE A 764 -17.51 30.92 2.89
CA ILE A 764 -17.55 31.91 1.82
C ILE A 764 -16.23 32.66 1.75
N SER A 765 -15.93 33.22 0.58
CA SER A 765 -14.77 34.10 0.41
C SER A 765 -15.09 35.50 0.94
N GLY A 766 -14.20 36.09 1.72
CA GLY A 766 -14.45 37.40 2.32
C GLY A 766 -13.40 37.82 3.35
N ILE A 767 -13.70 38.93 4.03
CA ILE A 767 -12.89 39.46 5.14
C ILE A 767 -13.42 38.90 6.45
N ILE A 768 -12.52 38.36 7.27
CA ILE A 768 -12.86 37.80 8.58
C ILE A 768 -12.94 38.89 9.63
N SER A 769 -13.98 38.82 10.45
CA SER A 769 -14.16 39.61 11.68
C SER A 769 -14.69 38.73 12.80
N PHE A 770 -14.50 39.14 14.05
CA PHE A 770 -15.03 38.42 15.20
C PHE A 770 -16.19 39.20 15.83
N GLY A 771 -17.36 38.55 15.87
CA GLY A 771 -18.56 39.09 16.50
C GLY A 771 -18.54 38.99 18.02
N LYS A 772 -19.63 39.45 18.64
CA LYS A 772 -19.82 39.42 20.10
C LYS A 772 -19.74 37.98 20.64
N GLU A 773 -18.90 37.78 21.65
CA GLU A 773 -18.68 36.46 22.26
C GLU A 773 -19.89 35.98 23.09
N THR A 774 -20.19 34.70 23.01
CA THR A 774 -21.20 34.01 23.83
C THR A 774 -20.50 33.11 24.86
N LYS A 775 -21.21 32.61 25.89
CA LYS A 775 -20.67 31.62 26.83
C LYS A 775 -20.16 30.37 26.07
N GLY A 776 -18.84 30.19 26.05
CA GLY A 776 -18.15 29.01 25.49
C GLY A 776 -17.85 29.01 23.98
N LYS A 777 -18.46 29.91 23.19
CA LYS A 777 -18.24 30.00 21.74
C LYS A 777 -17.93 31.43 21.28
N ARG A 778 -17.04 31.57 20.31
CA ARG A 778 -16.69 32.81 19.61
C ARG A 778 -17.42 32.84 18.27
N ARG A 779 -18.02 33.98 17.91
CA ARG A 779 -18.71 34.17 16.62
C ARG A 779 -17.68 34.62 15.59
N LEU A 780 -17.44 33.80 14.58
CA LEU A 780 -16.71 34.17 13.37
C LEU A 780 -17.70 34.77 12.39
N VAL A 781 -17.40 35.92 11.81
CA VAL A 781 -18.20 36.57 10.77
C VAL A 781 -17.33 36.77 9.55
N ILE A 782 -17.71 36.15 8.43
CA ILE A 782 -17.06 36.32 7.13
C ILE A 782 -17.93 37.27 6.31
N THR A 783 -17.37 38.41 5.92
CA THR A 783 -18.07 39.42 5.13
C THR A 783 -17.56 39.39 3.70
N PRO A 784 -18.39 39.02 2.71
CA PRO A 784 -17.97 38.96 1.31
C PRO A 784 -17.72 40.37 0.75
N VAL A 785 -16.78 40.46 -0.20
CA VAL A 785 -16.36 41.75 -0.81
C VAL A 785 -17.45 42.32 -1.72
N ASP A 786 -18.32 41.46 -2.24
CA ASP A 786 -19.38 41.81 -3.20
C ASP A 786 -20.65 42.39 -2.53
N GLY A 787 -20.65 42.53 -1.20
CA GLY A 787 -21.75 43.14 -0.44
C GLY A 787 -22.97 42.24 -0.21
N SER A 788 -22.84 40.94 -0.45
CA SER A 788 -23.83 39.91 -0.07
C SER A 788 -23.88 39.68 1.45
N ASP A 789 -24.88 38.94 1.92
CA ASP A 789 -25.08 38.68 3.35
C ASP A 789 -23.85 38.03 4.00
N SER A 790 -23.48 38.52 5.18
CA SER A 790 -22.36 37.97 5.96
C SER A 790 -22.68 36.57 6.47
N TYR A 791 -21.73 35.65 6.32
CA TYR A 791 -21.84 34.32 6.90
C TYR A 791 -21.30 34.32 8.33
N GLU A 792 -21.96 33.61 9.24
CA GLU A 792 -21.59 33.58 10.65
C GLU A 792 -21.55 32.16 11.20
N GLU A 793 -20.50 31.86 11.94
CA GLU A 793 -20.31 30.55 12.55
C GLU A 793 -19.86 30.67 14.01
N MET A 794 -20.38 29.77 14.85
CA MET A 794 -20.07 29.75 16.28
C MET A 794 -18.98 28.72 16.58
N ILE A 795 -17.73 29.19 16.63
CA ILE A 795 -16.54 28.37 16.88
C ILE A 795 -16.30 28.21 18.39
N PRO A 796 -16.02 27.00 18.92
CA PRO A 796 -15.66 26.82 20.33
C PRO A 796 -14.42 27.64 20.72
N LYS A 797 -14.45 28.32 21.87
CA LYS A 797 -13.35 29.23 22.29
C LYS A 797 -12.00 28.53 22.51
N TRP A 798 -12.02 27.23 22.80
CA TRP A 798 -10.82 26.43 23.04
C TRP A 798 -10.11 26.02 21.73
N ARG A 799 -10.77 26.16 20.57
CA ARG A 799 -10.15 25.89 19.27
C ARG A 799 -9.17 27.02 18.91
N GLN A 800 -7.97 26.62 18.51
CA GLN A 800 -6.98 27.54 17.97
C GLN A 800 -7.34 27.93 16.54
N LEU A 801 -7.27 29.24 16.25
CA LEU A 801 -7.53 29.79 14.92
C LEU A 801 -6.20 30.17 14.26
N ASN A 802 -6.12 29.95 12.95
CA ASN A 802 -4.95 30.29 12.14
C ASN A 802 -5.04 31.66 11.50
N VAL A 803 -6.26 32.19 11.43
CA VAL A 803 -6.60 33.43 10.73
C VAL A 803 -6.71 34.60 11.71
N PHE A 804 -6.32 35.79 11.24
CA PHE A 804 -6.42 37.03 11.99
C PHE A 804 -7.67 37.83 11.61
N GLU A 805 -8.06 38.72 12.51
CA GLU A 805 -9.13 39.68 12.22
C GLU A 805 -8.67 40.68 11.14
N GLY A 806 -9.50 40.89 10.11
CA GLY A 806 -9.17 41.70 8.95
C GLY A 806 -8.46 40.95 7.81
N GLU A 807 -8.14 39.67 8.00
CA GLU A 807 -7.55 38.83 6.95
C GLU A 807 -8.59 38.44 5.90
N ARG A 808 -8.17 38.38 4.63
CA ARG A 808 -9.00 37.93 3.52
C ARG A 808 -8.78 36.43 3.33
N VAL A 809 -9.88 35.68 3.34
CA VAL A 809 -9.88 34.24 3.08
C VAL A 809 -10.69 33.91 1.84
N GLU A 810 -10.31 32.83 1.16
CA GLU A 810 -11.09 32.23 0.10
C GLU A 810 -11.97 31.09 0.63
N ARG A 811 -13.07 30.81 -0.06
CA ARG A 811 -13.94 29.69 0.24
C ARG A 811 -13.15 28.39 0.19
N GLY A 812 -13.17 27.66 1.31
CA GLY A 812 -12.45 26.41 1.49
C GLY A 812 -11.08 26.56 2.16
N ASP A 813 -10.65 27.76 2.56
CA ASP A 813 -9.41 27.96 3.34
C ASP A 813 -9.55 27.45 4.78
N VAL A 814 -8.43 27.02 5.37
CA VAL A 814 -8.39 26.47 6.73
C VAL A 814 -8.39 27.60 7.77
N VAL A 815 -9.49 27.72 8.51
CA VAL A 815 -9.67 28.70 9.59
C VAL A 815 -9.12 28.19 10.92
N SER A 816 -9.31 26.89 11.20
CA SER A 816 -8.82 26.22 12.41
C SER A 816 -8.23 24.86 12.04
N ASP A 817 -7.09 24.55 12.66
CA ASP A 817 -6.39 23.28 12.47
C ASP A 817 -7.25 22.07 12.83
N GLY A 818 -6.99 20.99 12.12
CA GLY A 818 -7.59 19.67 12.31
C GLY A 818 -7.52 18.83 11.03
N PRO A 819 -7.87 17.55 11.09
CA PRO A 819 -8.14 16.76 9.89
C PRO A 819 -9.35 17.33 9.13
N GLU A 820 -9.17 17.55 7.83
CA GLU A 820 -10.26 17.98 6.95
C GLU A 820 -11.29 16.85 6.76
N SER A 821 -12.57 17.21 6.69
CA SER A 821 -13.68 16.30 6.45
C SER A 821 -13.92 16.15 4.95
N PRO A 822 -13.97 14.93 4.37
CA PRO A 822 -14.26 14.73 2.96
C PRO A 822 -15.57 15.39 2.50
N HIS A 823 -16.56 15.49 3.40
CA HIS A 823 -17.85 16.14 3.14
C HIS A 823 -17.70 17.64 2.90
N ASP A 824 -16.85 18.29 3.70
CA ASP A 824 -16.65 19.75 3.60
C ASP A 824 -15.77 20.08 2.40
N ILE A 825 -14.78 19.24 2.09
CA ILE A 825 -14.00 19.37 0.85
C ILE A 825 -14.91 19.26 -0.37
N LEU A 826 -15.79 18.26 -0.42
CA LEU A 826 -16.73 18.09 -1.53
C LEU A 826 -17.66 19.30 -1.67
N ARG A 827 -18.20 19.81 -0.56
CA ARG A 827 -19.16 20.93 -0.55
C ARG A 827 -18.52 22.27 -0.88
N LEU A 828 -17.28 22.51 -0.45
CA LEU A 828 -16.61 23.81 -0.58
C LEU A 828 -15.68 23.88 -1.79
N ARG A 829 -14.90 22.82 -2.05
CA ARG A 829 -13.88 22.77 -3.11
C ARG A 829 -14.30 21.93 -4.33
N GLY A 830 -15.36 21.13 -4.21
CA GLY A 830 -15.94 20.35 -5.32
C GLY A 830 -15.40 18.93 -5.45
N VAL A 831 -15.91 18.21 -6.46
CA VAL A 831 -15.66 16.77 -6.67
C VAL A 831 -14.18 16.48 -6.94
N GLN A 832 -13.54 17.26 -7.82
CA GLN A 832 -12.13 17.05 -8.18
C GLN A 832 -11.20 17.17 -6.97
N ALA A 833 -11.48 18.12 -6.07
CA ALA A 833 -10.69 18.35 -4.87
C ALA A 833 -10.82 17.18 -3.87
N VAL A 834 -12.04 16.69 -3.63
CA VAL A 834 -12.23 15.54 -2.72
C VAL A 834 -11.65 14.26 -3.29
N THR A 835 -11.75 14.03 -4.60
CA THR A 835 -11.12 12.87 -5.25
C THR A 835 -9.61 12.91 -5.09
N ARG A 836 -8.99 14.06 -5.36
CA ARG A 836 -7.54 14.22 -5.17
C ARG A 836 -7.15 14.01 -3.71
N TYR A 837 -7.92 14.54 -2.76
CA TYR A 837 -7.68 14.37 -1.33
C TYR A 837 -7.71 12.89 -0.91
N ILE A 838 -8.78 12.17 -1.26
CA ILE A 838 -8.92 10.75 -0.90
C ILE A 838 -7.83 9.90 -1.55
N VAL A 839 -7.57 10.10 -2.84
CA VAL A 839 -6.54 9.33 -3.56
C VAL A 839 -5.17 9.57 -2.95
N ASN A 840 -4.79 10.83 -2.73
CA ASN A 840 -3.48 11.15 -2.15
C ASN A 840 -3.35 10.60 -0.72
N GLU A 841 -4.36 10.73 0.15
CA GLU A 841 -4.27 10.22 1.53
C GLU A 841 -4.19 8.68 1.58
N VAL A 842 -4.94 7.98 0.72
CA VAL A 842 -4.85 6.51 0.63
C VAL A 842 -3.50 6.09 0.06
N GLN A 843 -3.02 6.77 -0.99
CA GLN A 843 -1.70 6.53 -1.58
C GLN A 843 -0.58 6.82 -0.57
N GLU A 844 -0.64 7.90 0.21
CA GLU A 844 0.36 8.18 1.25
C GLU A 844 0.50 7.03 2.25
N VAL A 845 -0.62 6.40 2.63
CA VAL A 845 -0.60 5.22 3.51
C VAL A 845 0.02 4.01 2.79
N GLN A 846 -0.24 3.82 1.51
CA GLN A 846 0.29 2.70 0.72
C GLN A 846 1.79 2.89 0.37
N ASP A 847 2.20 4.09 0.00
CA ASP A 847 3.55 4.50 -0.36
C ASP A 847 4.50 4.46 0.83
N MET A 848 4.03 4.84 2.04
CA MET A 848 4.77 4.63 3.29
C MET A 848 5.14 3.15 3.50
N HIS A 849 4.50 2.23 2.78
CA HIS A 849 4.70 0.80 2.93
C HIS A 849 5.21 0.09 1.67
N ILE A 850 5.75 0.84 0.70
CA ILE A 850 6.38 0.32 -0.52
C ILE A 850 5.39 -0.57 -1.32
N ILE A 851 4.16 -0.09 -1.48
CA ILE A 851 3.20 -0.66 -2.43
C ILE A 851 2.92 0.41 -3.47
N LYS A 852 3.46 0.22 -4.68
CA LYS A 852 2.94 0.91 -5.85
C LYS A 852 1.73 0.13 -6.33
N ASN A 853 0.57 0.75 -6.27
CA ASN A 853 -0.59 0.29 -7.03
C ASN A 853 -0.40 0.84 -8.44
N ASP A 854 0.26 0.04 -9.29
CA ASP A 854 0.34 0.31 -10.72
C ASP A 854 -1.02 0.08 -11.37
#